data_AF-A0A7J3VNH1-F1
#
_entry.id   AF-A0A7J3VNH1-F1
#
_cell.length_a   1.000
_cell.length_b   1.000
_cell.length_c   1.000
_cell.angle_alpha   90.00
_cell.angle_beta   90.00
_cell.angle_gamma   90.00
#
_symmetry.space_group_name_H-M   'P 1'
#
loop_
_entity.id
_entity.type
_entity.pdbx_description
1 polymer ?
#
loop_
_entity_poly.entity_id
_entity_poly.type
_entity_poly.pdbx_seq_one_letter_code
_entity_poly.pdbx_strand_id
1 'polypeptide(L)'
;MLMIDRITLVDFISHKDTTIRFGEGVTVFIGRNGSGKSSIIDGITYSLYGEHTRRNNRNLVRHGAHHSSLILEFSIDSKRYKVEKRLNAKGTLESGILYELVNGSWKMLASGERKQFGESMSDEIARILGLDYDKMRVAAIIQQGEIDRIIEYKPKDFKELINRIIGIDRLDNAYTLMRDVIDGFRARLRSVYGYDDTNRDTLARDVERYEKDIEMMRQMISRIEEERRRVVEEKAILEKEYEEMKGRKDRFEGLTLMIGNLLDYIRDKKKNLEEEVEKIKSIISMAKEYLMLVEQEEEVKESLDSAEEKVDRLKKEINRYEQEKASLESLNKLVDDKRRLLNNARMHLSTLERLKHVPDELSKVRSRLQELSVSISNSNNEIGRLKGLMECASKLEFKDGICPVCKSKVERIDILLDKNELRRRIQDAERELNLLNVEYSRLEGMLRELEGYNEQLYKAKGFLETSNMTSINSIYALEEEVNSLSREVDKISAISSKIYNLTLEMDKINTMINDYKMRLEEINKARRFLDRNDIKSRDDLEMLRRKVEEEEALIRRLKVFLENDAKTIALSMISSKAYKIDEYAIDEYSKGFVEKIVSLAEECKGFSEERYLRIERKLEEVERLERDKDREIAGLKSRLDGLSNELARLRSTLKVLEHAYNHTSMLETIREKAFHRNSIVSRSLRSWALQHISDKASEYARAFSMDVSRIELVEEEGSNDVNIACYGRRGLIDLASMSGGEKVAIALALRFAIAYVMGGYKLDFIIMDEPTVHLDEERRSSIVELIGLLAEGSTLRQIIIITHDSEIFEDADVDHLYKFEMTDQGTVVSEVK
;
A
#
# COMPACT_ATOMS: atom_id res chain seq x y z
N MET A 1 -35.03 -93.66 33.75
CA MET A 1 -35.81 -94.63 34.52
C MET A 1 -35.63 -94.32 35.99
N LEU A 2 -36.60 -93.61 36.57
CA LEU A 2 -36.63 -93.16 37.97
C LEU A 2 -37.29 -94.22 38.86
N MET A 3 -36.62 -94.61 39.93
CA MET A 3 -37.11 -95.57 40.93
C MET A 3 -36.79 -95.05 42.33
N ILE A 4 -37.73 -95.12 43.26
CA ILE A 4 -37.47 -94.86 44.68
C ILE A 4 -36.85 -96.14 45.25
N ASP A 5 -35.67 -96.06 45.87
CA ASP A 5 -34.97 -97.24 46.40
C ASP A 5 -35.33 -97.47 47.88
N ARG A 6 -35.32 -96.38 48.67
CA ARG A 6 -35.46 -96.45 50.13
C ARG A 6 -35.89 -95.12 50.72
N ILE A 7 -36.75 -95.16 51.73
CA ILE A 7 -37.03 -94.00 52.59
C ILE A 7 -36.81 -94.34 54.07
N THR A 8 -36.20 -93.42 54.80
CA THR A 8 -36.02 -93.47 56.25
C THR A 8 -36.61 -92.21 56.87
N LEU A 9 -37.49 -92.38 57.85
CA LEU A 9 -38.23 -91.32 58.53
C LEU A 9 -37.99 -91.42 60.04
N VAL A 10 -37.38 -90.39 60.62
CA VAL A 10 -37.08 -90.31 62.06
C VAL A 10 -37.83 -89.12 62.67
N ASP A 11 -38.63 -89.40 63.70
CA ASP A 11 -39.50 -88.44 64.38
C ASP A 11 -40.35 -87.60 63.38
N PHE A 12 -40.93 -88.29 62.40
CA PHE A 12 -41.71 -87.70 61.31
C PHE A 12 -43.18 -88.09 61.43
N ILE A 13 -44.07 -87.13 61.66
CA ILE A 13 -45.51 -87.33 61.87
C ILE A 13 -45.78 -88.38 62.98
N SER A 14 -46.13 -89.62 62.63
CA SER A 14 -46.37 -90.73 63.56
C SER A 14 -45.21 -91.72 63.63
N HIS A 15 -44.22 -91.60 62.74
CA HIS A 15 -43.06 -92.47 62.64
C HIS A 15 -41.98 -92.04 63.63
N LYS A 16 -41.61 -92.94 64.55
CA LYS A 16 -40.46 -92.75 65.46
C LYS A 16 -39.15 -92.92 64.71
N ASP A 17 -39.02 -94.08 64.07
CA ASP A 17 -37.90 -94.50 63.25
C ASP A 17 -38.47 -95.57 62.33
N THR A 18 -38.68 -95.23 61.06
CA THR A 18 -39.27 -96.12 60.07
C THR A 18 -38.40 -96.11 58.84
N THR A 19 -37.95 -97.30 58.43
CA THR A 19 -37.26 -97.50 57.15
C THR A 19 -38.11 -98.42 56.28
N ILE A 20 -38.37 -98.00 55.04
CA ILE A 20 -39.03 -98.82 54.02
C ILE A 20 -38.10 -98.91 52.82
N ARG A 21 -37.95 -100.12 52.27
CA ARG A 21 -37.23 -100.37 51.03
C ARG A 21 -38.26 -100.66 49.94
N PHE A 22 -38.00 -100.12 48.77
CA PHE A 22 -38.86 -100.32 47.62
C PHE A 22 -38.08 -101.10 46.56
N GLY A 23 -38.76 -102.00 45.87
CA GLY A 23 -38.23 -102.78 44.76
C GLY A 23 -38.87 -102.40 43.43
N GLU A 24 -38.45 -103.10 42.37
CA GLU A 24 -39.28 -103.21 41.17
C GLU A 24 -40.53 -104.04 41.51
N GLY A 25 -41.60 -103.87 40.72
CA GLY A 25 -42.89 -104.51 40.91
C GLY A 25 -43.86 -103.72 41.78
N VAL A 26 -44.79 -104.43 42.43
CA VAL A 26 -45.92 -103.86 43.16
C VAL A 26 -45.65 -103.91 44.68
N THR A 27 -45.53 -102.74 45.29
CA THR A 27 -45.45 -102.55 46.74
C THR A 27 -46.79 -102.07 47.30
N VAL A 28 -47.38 -102.78 48.25
CA VAL A 28 -48.67 -102.43 48.85
C VAL A 28 -48.52 -102.10 50.33
N PHE A 29 -49.10 -100.97 50.77
CA PHE A 29 -49.16 -100.53 52.15
C PHE A 29 -50.57 -100.73 52.69
N ILE A 30 -50.73 -101.67 53.63
CA ILE A 30 -52.03 -101.99 54.25
C ILE A 30 -52.09 -101.51 55.70
N GLY A 31 -53.26 -101.07 56.16
CA GLY A 31 -53.48 -100.68 57.55
C GLY A 31 -54.68 -99.75 57.74
N ARG A 32 -55.13 -99.58 58.98
CA ARG A 32 -56.27 -98.70 59.31
C ARG A 32 -55.97 -97.23 59.00
N ASN A 33 -57.02 -96.45 58.75
CA ASN A 33 -56.89 -95.01 58.58
C ASN A 33 -56.21 -94.38 59.82
N GLY A 34 -55.25 -93.49 59.56
CA GLY A 34 -54.44 -92.88 60.62
C GLY A 34 -53.25 -93.71 61.10
N SER A 35 -52.96 -94.89 60.51
CA SER A 35 -51.79 -95.70 60.90
C SER A 35 -50.44 -95.13 60.44
N GLY A 36 -50.43 -94.11 59.59
CA GLY A 36 -49.21 -93.46 59.09
C GLY A 36 -48.86 -93.76 57.64
N LYS A 37 -49.66 -94.52 56.90
CA LYS A 37 -49.36 -94.92 55.50
C LYS A 37 -49.07 -93.73 54.58
N SER A 38 -49.99 -92.77 54.49
CA SER A 38 -49.84 -91.57 53.63
C SER A 38 -48.70 -90.65 54.07
N SER A 39 -48.21 -90.76 55.31
CA SER A 39 -47.02 -90.04 55.77
C SER A 39 -45.77 -90.45 54.99
N ILE A 40 -45.72 -91.67 54.44
CA ILE A 40 -44.61 -92.09 53.57
C ILE A 40 -44.59 -91.26 52.28
N ILE A 41 -45.74 -91.01 51.67
CA ILE A 41 -45.86 -90.16 50.48
C ILE A 41 -45.41 -88.74 50.80
N ASP A 42 -45.91 -88.16 51.91
CA ASP A 42 -45.47 -86.83 52.37
C ASP A 42 -43.95 -86.79 52.56
N GLY A 43 -43.34 -87.85 53.08
CA GLY A 43 -41.89 -87.98 53.22
C GLY A 43 -41.14 -88.00 51.90
N ILE A 44 -41.64 -88.75 50.90
CA ILE A 44 -41.05 -88.81 49.55
C ILE A 44 -41.15 -87.45 48.86
N THR A 45 -42.35 -86.86 48.81
CA THR A 45 -42.57 -85.57 48.12
C THR A 45 -41.79 -84.45 48.80
N TYR A 46 -41.75 -84.42 50.13
CA TYR A 46 -41.00 -83.43 50.86
C TYR A 46 -39.50 -83.58 50.63
N SER A 47 -38.98 -84.81 50.55
CA SER A 47 -37.59 -85.08 50.24
C SER A 47 -37.22 -84.62 48.83
N LEU A 48 -38.05 -84.89 47.83
CA LEU A 48 -37.75 -84.50 46.44
C LEU A 48 -37.93 -83.00 46.17
N TYR A 49 -39.04 -82.41 46.63
CA TYR A 49 -39.48 -81.07 46.21
C TYR A 49 -39.58 -80.05 47.34
N GLY A 50 -39.51 -80.48 48.60
CA GLY A 50 -39.80 -79.61 49.75
C GLY A 50 -41.28 -79.29 49.93
N GLU A 51 -42.15 -79.95 49.16
CA GLU A 51 -43.60 -79.76 49.13
C GLU A 51 -44.32 -81.02 49.66
N HIS A 52 -45.49 -80.84 50.27
CA HIS A 52 -46.27 -81.93 50.89
C HIS A 52 -47.74 -81.54 51.08
N THR A 53 -48.58 -82.47 51.54
CA THR A 53 -50.04 -82.22 51.68
C THR A 53 -50.43 -81.55 53.00
N ARG A 54 -49.54 -81.59 54.00
CA ARG A 54 -49.82 -81.01 55.31
C ARG A 54 -49.68 -79.49 55.22
N ARG A 55 -50.66 -78.75 55.74
CA ARG A 55 -50.74 -77.27 55.64
C ARG A 55 -49.44 -76.51 55.97
N ASN A 56 -48.59 -77.04 56.86
CA ASN A 56 -47.30 -76.45 57.18
C ASN A 56 -46.25 -77.52 57.53
N ASN A 57 -44.98 -77.19 57.37
CA ASN A 57 -43.86 -78.09 57.68
C ASN A 57 -43.78 -78.46 59.17
N ARG A 58 -44.35 -77.65 60.08
CA ARG A 58 -44.40 -77.98 61.51
C ARG A 58 -45.15 -79.29 61.76
N ASN A 59 -46.17 -79.56 60.95
CA ASN A 59 -46.96 -80.80 61.04
C ASN A 59 -46.20 -82.04 60.53
N LEU A 60 -45.02 -81.88 59.93
CA LEU A 60 -44.16 -83.00 59.55
C LEU A 60 -43.34 -83.52 60.74
N VAL A 61 -43.12 -82.70 61.77
CA VAL A 61 -42.35 -83.07 62.95
C VAL A 61 -43.27 -83.78 63.94
N ARG A 62 -42.86 -84.96 64.41
CA ARG A 62 -43.62 -85.72 65.40
C ARG A 62 -43.88 -84.91 66.67
N HIS A 63 -45.08 -85.03 67.23
CA HIS A 63 -45.44 -84.35 68.47
C HIS A 63 -44.47 -84.70 69.61
N GLY A 64 -43.89 -83.68 70.24
CA GLY A 64 -42.90 -83.83 71.32
C GLY A 64 -41.44 -83.97 70.86
N ALA A 65 -41.18 -84.13 69.55
CA ALA A 65 -39.83 -84.20 69.03
C ALA A 65 -39.21 -82.81 68.81
N HIS A 66 -37.88 -82.72 69.00
CA HIS A 66 -37.13 -81.47 68.77
C HIS A 66 -36.66 -81.31 67.32
N HIS A 67 -36.54 -82.42 66.59
CA HIS A 67 -36.11 -82.46 65.21
C HIS A 67 -36.84 -83.60 64.48
N SER A 68 -36.88 -83.53 63.15
CA SER A 68 -37.27 -84.63 62.29
C SER A 68 -36.22 -84.82 61.20
N SER A 69 -35.89 -86.06 60.85
CA SER A 69 -34.90 -86.37 59.81
C SER A 69 -35.50 -87.30 58.76
N LEU A 70 -35.21 -87.00 57.50
CA LEU A 70 -35.62 -87.77 56.34
C LEU A 70 -34.39 -88.15 55.52
N ILE A 71 -34.33 -89.41 55.09
CA ILE A 71 -33.33 -89.88 54.12
C ILE A 71 -34.08 -90.59 53.00
N LEU A 72 -33.96 -90.09 51.78
CA LEU A 72 -34.52 -90.71 50.58
C LEU A 72 -33.38 -91.12 49.66
N GLU A 73 -33.32 -92.40 49.30
CA GLU A 73 -32.47 -92.91 48.22
C GLU A 73 -33.35 -93.21 47.01
N PHE A 74 -32.92 -92.76 45.83
CA PHE A 74 -33.60 -93.02 44.57
C PHE A 74 -32.57 -93.18 43.45
N SER A 75 -32.95 -93.85 42.38
CA SER A 75 -32.12 -94.10 41.22
C SER A 75 -32.76 -93.51 39.96
N ILE A 76 -31.93 -92.97 39.06
CA ILE A 76 -32.34 -92.53 37.73
C ILE A 76 -31.37 -93.13 36.71
N ASP A 77 -31.90 -93.94 35.80
CA ASP A 77 -31.11 -94.70 34.83
C ASP A 77 -30.07 -95.56 35.55
N SER A 78 -28.77 -95.30 35.37
CA SER A 78 -27.68 -96.01 36.05
C SER A 78 -27.11 -95.25 37.28
N LYS A 79 -27.68 -94.11 37.64
CA LYS A 79 -27.17 -93.24 38.72
C LYS A 79 -28.02 -93.37 39.97
N ARG A 80 -27.37 -93.39 41.14
CA ARG A 80 -28.03 -93.42 42.45
C ARG A 80 -27.83 -92.11 43.18
N TYR A 81 -28.89 -91.60 43.79
CA TYR A 81 -28.94 -90.35 44.51
C TYR A 81 -29.44 -90.57 45.93
N LYS A 82 -29.02 -89.69 46.83
CA LYS A 82 -29.47 -89.68 48.23
C LYS A 82 -29.77 -88.26 48.66
N VAL A 83 -30.94 -88.05 49.25
CA VAL A 83 -31.36 -86.78 49.82
C VAL A 83 -31.47 -86.94 51.32
N GLU A 84 -30.83 -86.05 52.07
CA GLU A 84 -30.93 -85.98 53.52
C GLU A 84 -31.53 -84.63 53.90
N LYS A 85 -32.63 -84.63 54.65
CA LYS A 85 -33.26 -83.40 55.19
C LYS A 85 -33.42 -83.51 56.69
N ARG A 86 -33.19 -82.39 57.39
CA ARG A 86 -33.43 -82.25 58.83
C ARG A 86 -34.25 -81.00 59.10
N LEU A 87 -35.33 -81.17 59.85
CA LEU A 87 -36.22 -80.10 60.30
C LEU A 87 -36.06 -79.87 61.80
N ASN A 88 -36.14 -78.62 62.23
CA ASN A 88 -36.28 -78.27 63.64
C ASN A 88 -37.74 -78.42 64.12
N ALA A 89 -37.98 -78.28 65.42
CA ALA A 89 -39.31 -78.36 66.03
C ALA A 89 -40.36 -77.40 65.46
N LYS A 90 -39.95 -76.33 64.75
CA LYS A 90 -40.85 -75.37 64.08
C LYS A 90 -41.14 -75.74 62.62
N GLY A 91 -40.53 -76.80 62.10
CA GLY A 91 -40.63 -77.21 60.69
C GLY A 91 -39.72 -76.44 59.74
N THR A 92 -38.73 -75.69 60.25
CA THR A 92 -37.72 -75.02 59.41
C THR A 92 -36.63 -76.02 59.02
N LEU A 93 -36.20 -76.00 57.75
CA LEU A 93 -35.10 -76.81 57.25
C LEU A 93 -33.76 -76.35 57.88
N GLU A 94 -33.17 -77.18 58.74
CA GLU A 94 -31.84 -76.95 59.33
C GLU A 94 -30.72 -77.41 58.40
N SER A 95 -30.94 -78.54 57.72
CA SER A 95 -30.00 -79.11 56.76
C SER A 95 -30.77 -79.81 55.66
N GLY A 96 -30.31 -79.63 54.41
CA GLY A 96 -30.80 -80.34 53.24
C GLY A 96 -29.61 -80.59 52.32
N ILE A 97 -29.32 -81.84 51.98
CA ILE A 97 -28.18 -82.18 51.13
C ILE A 97 -28.60 -83.23 50.11
N LEU A 98 -28.27 -82.96 48.85
CA LEU A 98 -28.37 -83.92 47.75
C LEU A 98 -26.98 -84.52 47.46
N TYR A 99 -26.93 -85.84 47.37
CA TYR A 99 -25.74 -86.61 47.00
C TYR A 99 -25.98 -87.44 45.72
N GLU A 100 -24.92 -87.65 44.95
CA GLU A 100 -24.84 -88.63 43.86
C GLU A 100 -23.76 -89.68 44.20
N LEU A 101 -24.04 -90.95 43.96
CA LEU A 101 -23.07 -92.03 44.14
C LEU A 101 -22.09 -92.05 42.96
N VAL A 102 -20.85 -91.66 43.20
CA VAL A 102 -19.77 -91.66 42.19
C VAL A 102 -18.63 -92.53 42.68
N ASN A 103 -18.24 -93.54 41.89
CA ASN A 103 -17.15 -94.47 42.21
C ASN A 103 -17.26 -95.14 43.60
N GLY A 104 -18.49 -95.46 44.03
CA GLY A 104 -18.75 -96.06 45.35
C GLY A 104 -18.77 -95.09 46.53
N SER A 105 -18.65 -93.77 46.30
CA SER A 105 -18.68 -92.73 47.33
C SER A 105 -19.79 -91.69 47.07
N TRP A 106 -20.48 -91.25 48.13
CA TRP A 106 -21.52 -90.22 48.03
C TRP A 106 -20.89 -88.83 47.88
N LYS A 107 -21.03 -88.22 46.69
CA LYS A 107 -20.57 -86.87 46.39
C LYS A 107 -21.72 -85.88 46.51
N MET A 108 -21.52 -84.81 47.26
CA MET A 108 -22.50 -83.74 47.41
C MET A 108 -22.68 -82.95 46.09
N LEU A 109 -23.93 -82.77 45.67
CA LEU A 109 -24.32 -82.00 44.48
C LEU A 109 -24.91 -80.63 44.83
N ALA A 110 -25.77 -80.57 45.85
CA ALA A 110 -26.43 -79.33 46.27
C ALA A 110 -26.71 -79.32 47.79
N SER A 111 -26.83 -78.12 48.38
CA SER A 111 -27.17 -77.92 49.79
C SER A 111 -28.20 -76.83 50.00
N GLY A 112 -29.15 -77.07 50.89
CA GLY A 112 -30.08 -76.08 51.41
C GLY A 112 -31.02 -75.48 50.35
N GLU A 113 -31.70 -74.42 50.77
CA GLU A 113 -32.75 -73.75 50.01
C GLU A 113 -32.50 -72.23 50.06
N ARG A 114 -31.56 -71.73 49.24
CA ARG A 114 -31.18 -70.31 49.12
C ARG A 114 -31.64 -69.75 47.78
N LYS A 115 -32.96 -69.80 47.55
CA LYS A 115 -33.62 -69.36 46.30
C LYS A 115 -33.20 -67.94 45.86
N GLN A 116 -32.85 -67.06 46.80
CA GLN A 116 -32.39 -65.69 46.54
C GLN A 116 -31.04 -65.60 45.80
N PHE A 117 -30.22 -66.65 45.86
CA PHE A 117 -28.92 -66.74 45.19
C PHE A 117 -28.94 -67.76 44.04
N GLY A 118 -30.12 -68.26 43.65
CA GLY A 118 -30.27 -69.28 42.60
C GLY A 118 -29.85 -70.70 43.03
N GLU A 119 -29.52 -70.90 44.30
CA GLU A 119 -29.10 -72.18 44.87
C GLU A 119 -30.30 -72.82 45.59
N SER A 120 -30.91 -73.82 44.95
CA SER A 120 -32.01 -74.59 45.51
C SER A 120 -31.73 -76.06 45.25
N MET A 121 -31.55 -76.83 46.32
CA MET A 121 -31.43 -78.28 46.21
C MET A 121 -32.69 -78.87 45.57
N SER A 122 -33.88 -78.41 45.96
CA SER A 122 -35.13 -78.90 45.36
C SER A 122 -35.24 -78.55 43.87
N ASP A 123 -34.72 -77.41 43.41
CA ASP A 123 -34.70 -77.06 41.99
C ASP A 123 -33.67 -77.91 41.22
N GLU A 124 -32.53 -78.22 41.84
CA GLU A 124 -31.54 -79.14 41.26
C GLU A 124 -32.11 -80.55 41.13
N ILE A 125 -32.83 -81.03 42.17
CA ILE A 125 -33.57 -82.30 42.12
C ILE A 125 -34.60 -82.26 41.00
N ALA A 126 -35.41 -81.19 40.87
CA ALA A 126 -36.39 -81.05 39.80
C ALA A 126 -35.75 -81.04 38.40
N ARG A 127 -34.55 -80.44 38.23
CA ARG A 127 -33.79 -80.50 36.97
C ARG A 127 -33.27 -81.91 36.68
N ILE A 128 -32.77 -82.62 37.68
CA ILE A 128 -32.28 -84.01 37.57
C ILE A 128 -33.43 -84.96 37.20
N LEU A 129 -34.58 -84.82 37.87
CA LEU A 129 -35.80 -85.60 37.59
C LEU A 129 -36.45 -85.18 36.27
N GLY A 130 -36.19 -83.96 35.79
CA GLY A 130 -36.84 -83.37 34.61
C GLY A 130 -38.28 -82.94 34.83
N LEU A 131 -38.77 -83.03 36.08
CA LEU A 131 -40.15 -82.88 36.48
C LEU A 131 -40.21 -82.07 37.77
N ASP A 132 -41.01 -81.00 37.76
CA ASP A 132 -41.35 -80.26 38.96
C ASP A 132 -42.44 -80.97 39.77
N TYR A 133 -42.75 -80.44 40.96
CA TYR A 133 -43.73 -81.02 41.87
C TYR A 133 -45.13 -81.15 41.24
N ASP A 134 -45.56 -80.14 40.48
CA ASP A 134 -46.87 -80.13 39.84
C ASP A 134 -46.95 -81.21 38.75
N LYS A 135 -45.90 -81.34 37.93
CA LYS A 135 -45.79 -82.40 36.91
C LYS A 135 -45.79 -83.78 37.56
N MET A 136 -45.10 -83.97 38.69
CA MET A 136 -45.10 -85.25 39.42
C MET A 136 -46.44 -85.64 40.02
N ARG A 137 -47.20 -84.69 40.56
CA ARG A 137 -48.54 -84.97 41.13
C ARG A 137 -49.56 -85.40 40.09
N VAL A 138 -49.42 -84.90 38.86
CA VAL A 138 -50.28 -85.33 37.77
C VAL A 138 -49.82 -86.69 37.23
N ALA A 139 -48.51 -86.86 37.02
CA ALA A 139 -47.97 -87.99 36.29
C ALA A 139 -47.78 -89.27 37.12
N ALA A 140 -47.32 -89.14 38.37
CA ALA A 140 -46.76 -90.26 39.12
C ALA A 140 -47.27 -90.38 40.56
N ILE A 141 -47.61 -89.29 41.25
CA ILE A 141 -47.99 -89.32 42.68
C ILE A 141 -49.44 -88.89 42.84
N ILE A 142 -50.30 -89.87 43.09
CA ILE A 142 -51.74 -89.69 43.26
C ILE A 142 -52.07 -89.75 44.76
N GLN A 143 -52.45 -88.62 45.33
CA GLN A 143 -52.83 -88.51 46.74
C GLN A 143 -54.33 -88.76 46.95
N GLN A 144 -54.72 -89.00 48.21
CA GLN A 144 -56.11 -89.30 48.56
C GLN A 144 -57.06 -88.16 48.13
N GLY A 145 -58.14 -88.52 47.44
CA GLY A 145 -59.13 -87.56 46.93
C GLY A 145 -58.63 -86.70 45.76
N GLU A 146 -57.45 -86.99 45.22
CA GLU A 146 -56.94 -86.28 44.05
C GLU A 146 -57.23 -86.99 42.74
N ILE A 147 -57.63 -88.27 42.76
CA ILE A 147 -57.81 -89.13 41.58
C ILE A 147 -58.68 -88.44 40.52
N ASP A 148 -59.89 -88.00 40.89
CA ASP A 148 -60.87 -87.41 39.97
C ASP A 148 -60.47 -86.02 39.46
N ARG A 149 -59.51 -85.33 40.09
CA ARG A 149 -59.18 -83.95 39.72
C ARG A 149 -58.77 -83.79 38.26
N ILE A 150 -58.16 -84.81 37.66
CA ILE A 150 -57.68 -84.75 36.27
C ILE A 150 -58.80 -84.50 35.26
N ILE A 151 -59.99 -85.07 35.49
CA ILE A 151 -61.17 -84.88 34.64
C ILE A 151 -61.96 -83.61 34.99
N GLU A 152 -61.66 -82.98 36.14
CA GLU A 152 -62.26 -81.72 36.58
C GLU A 152 -61.49 -80.47 36.12
N TYR A 153 -60.32 -80.63 35.49
CA TYR A 153 -59.57 -79.50 34.95
C TYR A 153 -60.41 -78.73 33.92
N LYS A 154 -60.31 -77.40 33.95
CA LYS A 154 -60.85 -76.59 32.85
C LYS A 154 -60.07 -76.92 31.57
N PRO A 155 -60.72 -76.90 30.39
CA PRO A 155 -60.07 -77.27 29.12
C PRO A 155 -58.74 -76.55 28.84
N LYS A 156 -58.65 -75.27 29.20
CA LYS A 156 -57.41 -74.48 29.09
C LYS A 156 -56.31 -74.95 30.04
N ASP A 157 -56.66 -75.25 31.29
CA ASP A 157 -55.70 -75.68 32.30
C ASP A 157 -55.21 -77.11 31.98
N PHE A 158 -56.09 -77.96 31.44
CA PHE A 158 -55.74 -79.27 30.91
C PHE A 158 -54.80 -79.16 29.71
N LYS A 159 -55.02 -78.22 28.78
CA LYS A 159 -54.08 -77.96 27.68
C LYS A 159 -52.71 -77.51 28.17
N GLU A 160 -52.65 -76.59 29.13
CA GLU A 160 -51.39 -76.14 29.72
C GLU A 160 -50.67 -77.29 30.43
N LEU A 161 -51.41 -78.18 31.08
CA LEU A 161 -50.87 -79.41 31.65
C LEU A 161 -50.23 -80.29 30.56
N ILE A 162 -50.93 -80.56 29.45
CA ILE A 162 -50.36 -81.31 28.32
C ILE A 162 -49.13 -80.61 27.74
N ASN A 163 -49.17 -79.28 27.52
CA ASN A 163 -48.03 -78.49 27.04
C ASN A 163 -46.80 -78.65 27.94
N ARG A 164 -47.00 -78.63 29.26
CA ARG A 164 -45.93 -78.81 30.26
C ARG A 164 -45.38 -80.23 30.28
N ILE A 165 -46.23 -81.22 30.02
CA ILE A 165 -45.84 -82.64 29.95
C ILE A 165 -44.94 -82.91 28.74
N ILE A 166 -45.29 -82.36 27.58
CA ILE A 166 -44.54 -82.58 26.32
C ILE A 166 -43.37 -81.61 26.11
N GLY A 167 -43.17 -80.66 27.04
CA GLY A 167 -42.03 -79.76 27.01
C GLY A 167 -42.15 -78.55 26.08
N ILE A 168 -43.36 -78.14 25.68
CA ILE A 168 -43.57 -76.93 24.86
C ILE A 168 -43.19 -75.65 25.62
N ASP A 169 -43.27 -75.68 26.95
CA ASP A 169 -42.77 -74.61 27.84
C ASP A 169 -41.30 -74.25 27.56
N ARG A 170 -40.47 -75.23 27.16
CA ARG A 170 -39.07 -74.98 26.76
C ARG A 170 -38.95 -74.23 25.44
N LEU A 171 -39.86 -74.49 24.50
CA LEU A 171 -39.90 -73.78 23.21
C LEU A 171 -40.27 -72.31 23.42
N ASP A 172 -41.19 -72.03 24.35
CA ASP A 172 -41.58 -70.65 24.69
C ASP A 172 -40.44 -69.84 25.30
N ASN A 173 -39.68 -70.48 26.18
CA ASN A 173 -38.48 -69.88 26.75
C ASN A 173 -37.45 -69.61 25.64
N ALA A 174 -37.25 -70.56 24.71
CA ALA A 174 -36.38 -70.35 23.56
C ALA A 174 -36.87 -69.21 22.65
N TYR A 175 -38.19 -69.08 22.43
CA TYR A 175 -38.80 -67.99 21.67
C TYR A 175 -38.45 -66.61 22.26
N THR A 176 -38.53 -66.49 23.59
CA THR A 176 -38.24 -65.26 24.32
C THR A 176 -36.74 -64.95 24.30
N LEU A 177 -35.89 -65.91 24.67
CA LEU A 177 -34.43 -65.73 24.68
C LEU A 177 -33.87 -65.41 23.29
N MET A 178 -34.43 -66.00 22.23
CA MET A 178 -33.99 -65.74 20.87
C MET A 178 -34.27 -64.29 20.44
N ARG A 179 -35.36 -63.69 20.93
CA ARG A 179 -35.64 -62.26 20.72
C ARG A 179 -34.55 -61.40 21.35
N ASP A 180 -34.17 -61.69 22.59
CA ASP A 180 -33.12 -60.95 23.30
C ASP A 180 -31.77 -61.05 22.57
N VAL A 181 -31.47 -62.22 21.98
CA VAL A 181 -30.26 -62.42 21.15
C VAL A 181 -30.31 -61.56 19.89
N ILE A 182 -31.44 -61.54 19.18
CA ILE A 182 -31.63 -60.72 17.96
C ILE A 182 -31.49 -59.23 18.30
N ASP A 183 -32.16 -58.76 19.35
CA ASP A 183 -32.12 -57.36 19.77
C ASP A 183 -30.73 -56.96 20.27
N GLY A 184 -30.04 -57.84 21.01
CA GLY A 184 -28.65 -57.65 21.43
C GLY A 184 -27.65 -57.65 20.27
N PHE A 185 -27.90 -58.39 19.19
CA PHE A 185 -27.11 -58.32 17.96
C PHE A 185 -27.33 -57.00 17.23
N ARG A 186 -28.60 -56.56 17.08
CA ARG A 186 -28.95 -55.25 16.50
C ARG A 186 -28.33 -54.08 17.26
N ALA A 187 -28.37 -54.12 18.59
CA ALA A 187 -27.75 -53.09 19.43
C ALA A 187 -26.23 -53.00 19.20
N ARG A 188 -25.55 -54.14 19.06
CA ARG A 188 -24.11 -54.17 18.74
C ARG A 188 -23.82 -53.61 17.34
N LEU A 189 -24.64 -53.93 16.34
CA LEU A 189 -24.51 -53.33 15.00
C LEU A 189 -24.64 -51.81 15.05
N ARG A 190 -25.67 -51.28 15.72
CA ARG A 190 -25.85 -49.83 15.89
C ARG A 190 -24.66 -49.17 16.59
N SER A 191 -24.07 -49.81 17.60
CA SER A 191 -22.91 -49.27 18.30
C SER A 191 -21.65 -49.19 17.44
N VAL A 192 -21.43 -50.17 16.55
CA VAL A 192 -20.20 -50.25 15.73
C VAL A 192 -20.33 -49.48 14.43
N TYR A 193 -21.48 -49.59 13.77
CA TYR A 193 -21.70 -49.07 12.42
C TYR A 193 -22.65 -47.87 12.36
N GLY A 194 -23.36 -47.55 13.45
CA GLY A 194 -24.41 -46.51 13.48
C GLY A 194 -25.77 -46.97 12.95
N TYR A 195 -25.84 -48.19 12.40
CA TYR A 195 -27.01 -48.76 11.73
C TYR A 195 -27.20 -50.23 12.14
N ASP A 196 -28.40 -50.76 11.94
CA ASP A 196 -28.68 -52.19 12.03
C ASP A 196 -29.24 -52.76 10.71
N ASP A 197 -29.57 -54.05 10.72
CA ASP A 197 -30.12 -54.77 9.57
C ASP A 197 -31.39 -54.14 9.00
N THR A 198 -32.19 -53.45 9.82
CA THR A 198 -33.43 -52.79 9.36
C THR A 198 -33.15 -51.54 8.52
N ASN A 199 -31.94 -50.97 8.63
CA ASN A 199 -31.54 -49.79 7.86
C ASN A 199 -30.94 -50.13 6.48
N ARG A 200 -30.78 -51.42 6.13
CA ARG A 200 -30.17 -51.88 4.87
C ARG A 200 -30.69 -51.12 3.65
N ASP A 201 -32.01 -51.06 3.48
CA ASP A 201 -32.63 -50.47 2.28
C ASP A 201 -32.54 -48.94 2.25
N THR A 202 -32.47 -48.30 3.41
CA THR A 202 -32.21 -46.86 3.49
C THR A 202 -30.77 -46.56 3.11
N LEU A 203 -29.82 -47.32 3.64
CA LEU A 203 -28.40 -47.17 3.33
C LEU A 203 -28.08 -47.48 1.86
N ALA A 204 -28.76 -48.47 1.27
CA ALA A 204 -28.65 -48.78 -0.17
C ALA A 204 -29.10 -47.61 -1.05
N ARG A 205 -30.20 -46.92 -0.69
CA ARG A 205 -30.67 -45.72 -1.38
C ARG A 205 -29.70 -44.55 -1.23
N ASP A 206 -29.09 -44.39 -0.05
CA ASP A 206 -28.06 -43.38 0.17
C ASP A 206 -26.83 -43.64 -0.71
N VAL A 207 -26.34 -44.88 -0.76
CA VAL A 207 -25.24 -45.29 -1.66
C VAL A 207 -25.54 -44.91 -3.11
N GLU A 208 -26.73 -45.24 -3.63
CA GLU A 208 -27.14 -44.90 -4.99
C GLU A 208 -27.19 -43.37 -5.23
N ARG A 209 -27.64 -42.61 -4.23
CA ARG A 209 -27.65 -41.13 -4.29
C ARG A 209 -26.23 -40.57 -4.37
N TYR A 210 -25.33 -41.01 -3.50
CA TYR A 210 -23.93 -40.58 -3.49
C TYR A 210 -23.23 -40.93 -4.81
N GLU A 211 -23.53 -42.09 -5.42
CA GLU A 211 -23.02 -42.46 -6.75
C GLU A 211 -23.46 -41.46 -7.83
N LYS A 212 -24.74 -41.06 -7.83
CA LYS A 212 -25.27 -40.04 -8.76
C LYS A 212 -24.61 -38.67 -8.54
N ASP A 213 -24.44 -38.25 -7.29
CA ASP A 213 -23.81 -36.97 -6.95
C ASP A 213 -22.33 -36.93 -7.39
N ILE A 214 -21.60 -38.03 -7.20
CA ILE A 214 -20.21 -38.19 -7.67
C ILE A 214 -20.12 -38.08 -9.20
N GLU A 215 -21.03 -38.75 -9.92
CA GLU A 215 -21.06 -38.71 -11.39
C GLU A 215 -21.35 -37.30 -11.91
N MET A 216 -22.34 -36.61 -11.34
CA MET A 216 -22.63 -35.21 -11.68
C MET A 216 -21.42 -34.29 -11.42
N MET A 217 -20.72 -34.49 -10.31
CA MET A 217 -19.55 -33.69 -9.96
C MET A 217 -18.37 -33.94 -10.91
N ARG A 218 -18.14 -35.19 -11.34
CA ARG A 218 -17.13 -35.53 -12.36
C ARG A 218 -17.43 -34.83 -13.70
N GLN A 219 -18.68 -34.81 -14.13
CA GLN A 219 -19.09 -34.11 -15.34
C GLN A 219 -18.86 -32.59 -15.25
N MET A 220 -19.16 -31.99 -14.09
CA MET A 220 -18.90 -30.57 -13.84
C MET A 220 -17.39 -30.24 -13.88
N ILE A 221 -16.55 -31.06 -13.23
CA ILE A 221 -15.09 -30.91 -13.28
C ILE A 221 -14.58 -30.97 -14.72
N SER A 222 -15.01 -31.97 -15.49
CA SER A 222 -14.61 -32.13 -16.90
C SER A 222 -14.97 -30.92 -17.76
N ARG A 223 -16.16 -30.34 -17.56
CA ARG A 223 -16.59 -29.12 -18.27
C ARG A 223 -15.69 -27.93 -17.94
N ILE A 224 -15.37 -27.71 -16.68
CA ILE A 224 -14.54 -26.58 -16.24
C ILE A 224 -13.08 -26.77 -16.66
N GLU A 225 -12.58 -28.01 -16.65
CA GLU A 225 -11.24 -28.34 -17.18
C GLU A 225 -11.11 -27.99 -18.66
N GLU A 226 -12.16 -28.21 -19.45
CA GLU A 226 -12.19 -27.83 -20.87
C GLU A 226 -12.29 -26.31 -21.07
N GLU A 227 -13.09 -25.61 -20.26
CA GLU A 227 -13.11 -24.14 -20.26
C GLU A 227 -11.74 -23.56 -19.90
N ARG A 228 -11.06 -24.12 -18.89
CA ARG A 228 -9.70 -23.73 -18.50
C ARG A 228 -8.70 -23.96 -19.63
N ARG A 229 -8.79 -25.09 -20.35
CA ARG A 229 -7.90 -25.37 -21.50
C ARG A 229 -7.96 -24.26 -22.54
N ARG A 230 -9.17 -23.79 -22.88
CA ARG A 230 -9.37 -22.69 -23.83
C ARG A 230 -8.76 -21.38 -23.35
N VAL A 231 -8.92 -21.06 -22.05
CA VAL A 231 -8.32 -19.86 -21.43
C VAL A 231 -6.79 -19.93 -21.49
N VAL A 232 -6.19 -21.10 -21.22
CA VAL A 232 -4.72 -21.30 -21.31
C VAL A 232 -4.22 -21.14 -22.75
N GLU A 233 -4.95 -21.67 -23.73
CA GLU A 233 -4.62 -21.50 -25.15
C GLU A 233 -4.71 -20.02 -25.59
N GLU A 234 -5.76 -19.32 -25.18
CA GLU A 234 -5.91 -17.87 -25.43
C GLU A 234 -4.79 -17.06 -24.78
N LYS A 235 -4.44 -17.39 -23.53
CA LYS A 235 -3.32 -16.77 -22.81
C LYS A 235 -2.01 -16.90 -23.57
N ALA A 236 -1.66 -18.11 -24.02
CA ALA A 236 -0.40 -18.34 -24.73
C ALA A 236 -0.29 -17.51 -26.02
N ILE A 237 -1.41 -17.30 -26.73
CA ILE A 237 -1.46 -16.43 -27.91
C ILE A 237 -1.22 -14.97 -27.50
N LEU A 238 -1.92 -14.49 -26.46
CA LEU A 238 -1.78 -13.12 -25.97
C LEU A 238 -0.39 -12.82 -25.40
N GLU A 239 0.24 -13.75 -24.68
CA GLU A 239 1.61 -13.61 -24.16
C GLU A 239 2.62 -13.41 -25.28
N LYS A 240 2.48 -14.18 -26.36
CA LYS A 240 3.35 -14.04 -27.55
C LYS A 240 3.15 -12.67 -28.21
N GLU A 241 1.89 -12.25 -28.43
CA GLU A 241 1.60 -10.92 -28.98
C GLU A 241 2.10 -9.79 -28.07
N TYR A 242 2.02 -9.98 -26.75
CA TYR A 242 2.47 -9.02 -25.76
C TYR A 242 3.98 -8.82 -25.80
N GLU A 243 4.78 -9.89 -25.80
CA GLU A 243 6.23 -9.80 -25.86
C GLU A 243 6.72 -9.19 -27.19
N GLU A 244 6.10 -9.56 -28.31
CA GLU A 244 6.38 -8.93 -29.61
C GLU A 244 6.11 -7.41 -29.57
N MET A 245 4.98 -6.99 -29.00
CA MET A 245 4.61 -5.57 -28.90
C MET A 245 5.43 -4.81 -27.86
N LYS A 246 5.83 -5.44 -26.76
CA LYS A 246 6.72 -4.89 -25.73
C LYS A 246 8.10 -4.59 -26.32
N GLY A 247 8.69 -5.55 -27.04
CA GLY A 247 9.95 -5.31 -27.74
C GLY A 247 9.87 -4.19 -28.79
N ARG A 248 8.69 -3.95 -29.38
CA ARG A 248 8.45 -2.78 -30.25
C ARG A 248 8.29 -1.47 -29.45
N LYS A 249 7.65 -1.51 -28.27
CA LYS A 249 7.51 -0.36 -27.37
C LYS A 249 8.87 0.14 -26.90
N ASP A 250 9.74 -0.75 -26.42
CA ASP A 250 11.07 -0.40 -25.91
C ASP A 250 11.92 0.28 -27.00
N ARG A 251 11.83 -0.23 -28.23
CA ARG A 251 12.49 0.38 -29.40
C ARG A 251 11.88 1.73 -29.78
N PHE A 252 10.57 1.90 -29.64
CA PHE A 252 9.89 3.17 -29.90
C PHE A 252 10.28 4.24 -28.87
N GLU A 253 10.46 3.87 -27.60
CA GLU A 253 11.01 4.74 -26.57
C GLU A 253 12.45 5.13 -26.89
N GLY A 254 13.29 4.18 -27.30
CA GLY A 254 14.65 4.44 -27.79
C GLY A 254 14.70 5.37 -29.01
N LEU A 255 13.80 5.18 -29.97
CA LEU A 255 13.63 6.04 -31.14
C LEU A 255 13.27 7.47 -30.73
N THR A 256 12.32 7.62 -29.80
CA THR A 256 11.87 8.92 -29.29
C THR A 256 13.02 9.64 -28.56
N LEU A 257 13.79 8.93 -27.74
CA LEU A 257 14.99 9.47 -27.09
C LEU A 257 16.01 9.97 -28.13
N MET A 258 16.27 9.17 -29.15
CA MET A 258 17.26 9.49 -30.18
C MET A 258 16.86 10.71 -31.02
N ILE A 259 15.56 10.85 -31.34
CA ILE A 259 15.02 12.05 -31.98
C ILE A 259 15.11 13.26 -31.04
N GLY A 260 14.84 13.08 -29.74
CA GLY A 260 15.04 14.13 -28.73
C GLY A 260 16.47 14.68 -28.72
N ASN A 261 17.47 13.79 -28.73
CA ASN A 261 18.87 14.18 -28.81
C ASN A 261 19.20 14.94 -30.10
N LEU A 262 18.62 14.53 -31.24
CA LEU A 262 18.79 15.24 -32.51
C LEU A 262 18.13 16.64 -32.48
N LEU A 263 16.94 16.77 -31.89
CA LEU A 263 16.26 18.05 -31.70
C LEU A 263 17.09 19.01 -30.84
N ASP A 264 17.67 18.52 -29.74
CA ASP A 264 18.53 19.33 -28.88
C ASP A 264 19.81 19.77 -29.60
N TYR A 265 20.46 18.86 -30.34
CA TYR A 265 21.63 19.18 -31.16
C TYR A 265 21.31 20.26 -32.22
N ILE A 266 20.20 20.10 -32.94
CA ILE A 266 19.77 21.06 -33.96
C ILE A 266 19.41 22.41 -33.33
N ARG A 267 18.80 22.42 -32.13
CA ARG A 267 18.50 23.66 -31.39
C ARG A 267 19.76 24.44 -31.07
N ASP A 268 20.78 23.77 -30.55
CA ASP A 268 22.07 24.40 -30.22
C ASP A 268 22.79 24.88 -31.47
N LYS A 269 22.81 24.06 -32.53
CA LYS A 269 23.43 24.43 -33.82
C LYS A 269 22.74 25.63 -34.47
N LYS A 270 21.41 25.68 -34.44
CA LYS A 270 20.63 26.85 -34.91
C LYS A 270 21.01 28.11 -34.17
N LYS A 271 21.10 28.06 -32.84
CA LYS A 271 21.49 29.22 -32.01
C LYS A 271 22.88 29.74 -32.37
N ASN A 272 23.86 28.83 -32.52
CA ASN A 272 25.22 29.21 -32.90
C ASN A 272 25.26 29.89 -34.28
N LEU A 273 24.52 29.35 -35.26
CA LEU A 273 24.40 29.97 -36.59
C LEU A 273 23.73 31.35 -36.53
N GLU A 274 22.69 31.53 -35.71
CA GLU A 274 22.05 32.84 -35.50
C GLU A 274 23.03 33.88 -34.94
N GLU A 275 23.91 33.48 -34.01
CA GLU A 275 24.96 34.36 -33.46
C GLU A 275 26.08 34.68 -34.48
N GLU A 276 26.46 33.72 -35.34
CA GLU A 276 27.45 33.91 -36.41
C GLU A 276 26.94 34.86 -37.50
N VAL A 277 25.69 34.67 -37.96
CA VAL A 277 25.05 35.55 -38.94
C VAL A 277 25.01 37.00 -38.47
N GLU A 278 24.64 37.24 -37.20
CA GLU A 278 24.55 38.60 -36.66
C GLU A 278 25.91 39.29 -36.57
N LYS A 279 26.96 38.54 -36.20
CA LYS A 279 28.35 39.06 -36.22
C LYS A 279 28.78 39.46 -37.63
N ILE A 280 28.51 38.62 -38.63
CA ILE A 280 28.88 38.90 -40.03
C ILE A 280 28.12 40.11 -40.57
N LYS A 281 26.82 40.25 -40.26
CA LYS A 281 26.02 41.44 -40.64
C LYS A 281 26.59 42.74 -40.07
N SER A 282 27.02 42.73 -38.81
CA SER A 282 27.65 43.88 -38.16
C SER A 282 28.95 44.31 -38.86
N ILE A 283 29.80 43.32 -39.23
CA ILE A 283 31.03 43.55 -39.99
C ILE A 283 30.74 44.18 -41.35
N ILE A 284 29.75 43.66 -42.10
CA ILE A 284 29.35 44.18 -43.41
C ILE A 284 28.91 45.65 -43.32
N SER A 285 28.17 46.02 -42.26
CA SER A 285 27.69 47.40 -42.08
C SER A 285 28.83 48.38 -41.85
N MET A 286 29.75 48.09 -40.92
CA MET A 286 30.88 48.96 -40.59
C MET A 286 31.88 49.08 -41.75
N ALA A 287 32.14 47.98 -42.45
CA ALA A 287 33.07 47.97 -43.58
C ALA A 287 32.58 48.82 -44.77
N LYS A 288 31.26 48.92 -44.97
CA LYS A 288 30.67 49.79 -46.01
C LYS A 288 30.98 51.27 -45.76
N GLU A 289 30.88 51.73 -44.52
CA GLU A 289 31.15 53.11 -44.13
C GLU A 289 32.65 53.45 -44.24
N TYR A 290 33.52 52.53 -43.84
CA TYR A 290 34.96 52.72 -43.88
C TYR A 290 35.57 52.69 -45.28
N LEU A 291 35.00 51.94 -46.22
CA LEU A 291 35.43 51.99 -47.62
C LEU A 291 35.20 53.38 -48.24
N MET A 292 34.10 54.07 -47.90
CA MET A 292 33.81 55.41 -48.41
C MET A 292 34.78 56.48 -47.89
N LEU A 293 35.29 56.33 -46.66
CA LEU A 293 36.29 57.24 -46.09
C LEU A 293 37.66 57.09 -46.74
N VAL A 294 38.07 55.84 -47.03
CA VAL A 294 39.38 55.56 -47.66
C VAL A 294 39.44 56.06 -49.11
N GLU A 295 38.31 56.11 -49.83
CA GLU A 295 38.21 56.68 -51.19
C GLU A 295 38.60 58.19 -51.23
N GLN A 296 38.54 58.92 -50.11
CA GLN A 296 38.83 60.37 -50.04
C GLN A 296 40.31 60.69 -49.71
N GLU A 297 41.18 59.69 -49.57
CA GLU A 297 42.56 59.86 -49.07
C GLU A 297 43.43 60.72 -50.01
N GLU A 298 43.35 60.54 -51.33
CA GLU A 298 44.14 61.29 -52.31
C GLU A 298 43.76 62.78 -52.33
N GLU A 299 42.46 63.08 -52.33
CA GLU A 299 41.95 64.46 -52.41
C GLU A 299 42.37 65.31 -51.19
N VAL A 300 42.38 64.71 -50.00
CA VAL A 300 42.80 65.40 -48.76
C VAL A 300 44.31 65.66 -48.73
N LYS A 301 45.13 64.74 -49.27
CA LYS A 301 46.59 64.93 -49.36
C LYS A 301 46.96 66.04 -50.32
N GLU A 302 46.38 66.05 -51.53
CA GLU A 302 46.65 67.10 -52.52
C GLU A 302 46.26 68.50 -52.02
N SER A 303 45.15 68.60 -51.29
CA SER A 303 44.68 69.86 -50.70
C SER A 303 45.61 70.39 -49.59
N LEU A 304 46.20 69.48 -48.82
CA LEU A 304 47.16 69.80 -47.76
C LEU A 304 48.47 70.36 -48.34
N ASP A 305 49.02 69.69 -49.35
CA ASP A 305 50.27 70.10 -50.01
C ASP A 305 50.14 71.49 -50.67
N SER A 306 49.02 71.74 -51.34
CA SER A 306 48.74 73.05 -51.97
C SER A 306 48.64 74.21 -50.96
N ALA A 307 48.11 73.94 -49.77
CA ALA A 307 48.00 74.94 -48.71
C ALA A 307 49.36 75.27 -48.09
N GLU A 308 50.23 74.27 -47.87
CA GLU A 308 51.57 74.45 -47.33
C GLU A 308 52.46 75.30 -48.28
N GLU A 309 52.38 75.09 -49.60
CA GLU A 309 53.11 75.91 -50.58
C GLU A 309 52.70 77.40 -50.59
N LYS A 310 51.42 77.71 -50.38
CA LYS A 310 50.93 79.10 -50.35
C LYS A 310 51.49 79.88 -49.17
N VAL A 311 51.62 79.24 -48.01
CA VAL A 311 52.21 79.85 -46.80
C VAL A 311 53.68 80.21 -47.03
N ASP A 312 54.45 79.35 -47.70
CA ASP A 312 55.87 79.64 -47.99
C ASP A 312 56.06 80.86 -48.91
N ARG A 313 55.17 81.04 -49.90
CA ARG A 313 55.19 82.22 -50.78
C ARG A 313 54.93 83.53 -50.02
N LEU A 314 53.90 83.55 -49.16
CA LEU A 314 53.53 84.75 -48.39
C LEU A 314 54.65 85.20 -47.44
N LYS A 315 55.36 84.26 -46.81
CA LYS A 315 56.52 84.56 -45.95
C LYS A 315 57.63 85.32 -46.68
N LYS A 316 57.92 84.94 -47.93
CA LYS A 316 58.96 85.59 -48.75
C LYS A 316 58.59 87.02 -49.12
N GLU A 317 57.32 87.29 -49.40
CA GLU A 317 56.86 88.65 -49.75
C GLU A 317 56.88 89.61 -48.55
N ILE A 318 56.44 89.15 -47.38
CA ILE A 318 56.45 89.97 -46.14
C ILE A 318 57.88 90.48 -45.85
N ASN A 319 58.87 89.61 -45.92
CA ASN A 319 60.26 89.93 -45.60
C ASN A 319 60.87 90.98 -46.56
N ARG A 320 60.44 90.98 -47.84
CA ARG A 320 60.89 91.98 -48.83
C ARG A 320 60.44 93.39 -48.47
N TYR A 321 59.18 93.57 -48.07
CA TYR A 321 58.64 94.89 -47.71
C TYR A 321 59.22 95.42 -46.39
N GLU A 322 59.60 94.54 -45.46
CA GLU A 322 60.27 94.95 -44.22
C GLU A 322 61.63 95.61 -44.47
N GLN A 323 62.42 95.10 -45.42
CA GLN A 323 63.70 95.70 -45.81
C GLN A 323 63.56 97.07 -46.47
N GLU A 324 62.52 97.25 -47.29
CA GLU A 324 62.25 98.52 -47.98
C GLU A 324 61.86 99.64 -47.00
N LYS A 325 61.06 99.30 -45.98
CA LYS A 325 60.69 100.23 -44.90
C LYS A 325 61.90 100.77 -44.13
N ALA A 326 62.84 99.89 -43.76
CA ALA A 326 64.03 100.28 -42.99
C ALA A 326 64.92 101.31 -43.71
N SER A 327 64.98 101.24 -45.04
CA SER A 327 65.79 102.14 -45.87
C SER A 327 65.24 103.58 -45.84
N LEU A 328 63.92 103.74 -45.90
CA LEU A 328 63.24 105.05 -45.91
C LEU A 328 63.30 105.75 -44.55
N GLU A 329 63.31 105.00 -43.44
CA GLU A 329 63.42 105.57 -42.08
C GLU A 329 64.76 106.29 -41.87
N SER A 330 65.83 105.83 -42.53
CA SER A 330 67.15 106.49 -42.47
C SER A 330 67.19 107.86 -43.15
N LEU A 331 66.43 108.01 -44.25
CA LEU A 331 66.30 109.24 -45.04
C LEU A 331 65.54 110.34 -44.27
N ASN A 332 64.56 109.96 -43.45
CA ASN A 332 63.78 110.89 -42.64
C ASN A 332 64.65 111.70 -41.66
N LYS A 333 65.71 111.08 -41.12
CA LYS A 333 66.64 111.74 -40.20
C LYS A 333 67.42 112.89 -40.85
N LEU A 334 67.76 112.74 -42.13
CA LEU A 334 68.53 113.73 -42.89
C LEU A 334 67.70 114.98 -43.22
N VAL A 335 66.39 114.82 -43.41
CA VAL A 335 65.45 115.92 -43.68
C VAL A 335 65.39 116.90 -42.51
N ASP A 336 65.35 116.38 -41.28
CA ASP A 336 65.22 117.20 -40.07
C ASP A 336 66.43 118.12 -39.82
N ASP A 337 67.64 117.65 -40.11
CA ASP A 337 68.87 118.43 -39.92
C ASP A 337 68.95 119.63 -40.88
N LYS A 338 68.56 119.45 -42.15
CA LYS A 338 68.57 120.53 -43.16
C LYS A 338 67.54 121.62 -42.88
N ARG A 339 66.37 121.28 -42.31
CA ARG A 339 65.34 122.26 -41.91
C ARG A 339 65.85 123.25 -40.85
N ARG A 340 66.65 122.79 -39.90
CA ARG A 340 67.18 123.67 -38.83
C ARG A 340 68.10 124.75 -39.38
N LEU A 341 68.93 124.38 -40.36
CA LEU A 341 69.90 125.26 -40.98
C LEU A 341 69.21 126.38 -41.78
N LEU A 342 68.11 126.06 -42.48
CA LEU A 342 67.28 127.01 -43.23
C LEU A 342 66.71 128.14 -42.35
N ASN A 343 66.21 127.81 -41.14
CA ASN A 343 65.56 128.78 -40.27
C ASN A 343 66.53 129.83 -39.70
N ASN A 344 67.74 129.42 -39.32
CA ASN A 344 68.73 130.35 -38.75
C ASN A 344 69.20 131.39 -39.79
N ALA A 345 69.33 131.00 -41.06
CA ALA A 345 69.72 131.89 -42.14
C ALA A 345 68.71 133.04 -42.36
N ARG A 346 67.40 132.76 -42.28
CA ARG A 346 66.35 133.77 -42.46
C ARG A 346 66.41 134.88 -41.39
N MET A 347 66.73 134.52 -40.15
CA MET A 347 66.77 135.48 -39.03
C MET A 347 67.87 136.53 -39.19
N HIS A 348 69.07 136.12 -39.59
CA HIS A 348 70.20 137.04 -39.76
C HIS A 348 70.04 137.99 -40.95
N LEU A 349 69.39 137.54 -42.03
CA LEU A 349 69.09 138.38 -43.20
C LEU A 349 68.17 139.56 -42.84
N SER A 350 67.13 139.31 -42.03
CA SER A 350 66.22 140.34 -41.51
C SER A 350 66.93 141.44 -40.70
N THR A 351 68.00 141.09 -39.97
CA THR A 351 68.72 142.03 -39.11
C THR A 351 69.55 143.03 -39.91
N LEU A 352 70.11 142.60 -41.06
CA LEU A 352 70.86 143.47 -41.99
C LEU A 352 69.98 144.56 -42.62
N GLU A 353 68.75 144.23 -43.00
CA GLU A 353 67.84 145.20 -43.61
C GLU A 353 67.41 146.30 -42.65
N ARG A 354 67.19 145.94 -41.37
CA ARG A 354 66.65 146.85 -40.37
C ARG A 354 67.61 147.96 -39.95
N LEU A 355 68.92 147.72 -39.91
CA LEU A 355 69.89 148.63 -39.27
C LEU A 355 70.78 149.42 -40.27
N LYS A 356 70.47 149.35 -41.57
CA LYS A 356 71.32 149.89 -42.67
C LYS A 356 71.59 151.40 -42.65
N HIS A 357 70.75 152.19 -41.97
CA HIS A 357 70.79 153.66 -41.97
C HIS A 357 71.59 154.26 -40.80
N VAL A 358 71.91 153.43 -39.80
CA VAL A 358 72.61 153.83 -38.57
C VAL A 358 73.96 154.52 -38.81
N PRO A 359 74.82 154.11 -39.78
CA PRO A 359 76.11 154.78 -40.02
C PRO A 359 75.97 156.25 -40.46
N ASP A 360 74.88 156.55 -41.18
CA ASP A 360 74.64 157.84 -41.82
C ASP A 360 74.17 158.89 -40.78
N GLU A 361 73.31 158.49 -39.84
CA GLU A 361 72.86 159.32 -38.72
C GLU A 361 73.98 159.62 -37.72
N LEU A 362 74.88 158.65 -37.50
CA LEU A 362 76.03 158.79 -36.59
C LEU A 362 76.97 159.91 -37.06
N SER A 363 77.12 160.11 -38.38
CA SER A 363 77.94 161.20 -38.94
C SER A 363 77.34 162.59 -38.69
N LYS A 364 76.00 162.72 -38.80
CA LYS A 364 75.29 164.00 -38.67
C LYS A 364 75.36 164.54 -37.24
N VAL A 365 75.12 163.68 -36.25
CA VAL A 365 75.16 164.04 -34.82
C VAL A 365 76.56 164.52 -34.40
N ARG A 366 77.63 163.90 -34.90
CA ARG A 366 79.02 164.34 -34.64
C ARG A 366 79.29 165.76 -35.14
N SER A 367 78.79 166.13 -36.32
CA SER A 367 79.01 167.47 -36.89
C SER A 367 78.36 168.59 -36.07
N ARG A 368 77.15 168.36 -35.55
CA ARG A 368 76.37 169.36 -34.83
C ARG A 368 76.91 169.66 -33.44
N LEU A 369 77.46 168.64 -32.76
CA LEU A 369 78.18 168.80 -31.49
C LEU A 369 79.40 169.72 -31.66
N GLN A 370 80.12 169.61 -32.77
CA GLN A 370 81.30 170.42 -33.03
C GLN A 370 80.96 171.92 -33.16
N GLU A 371 79.87 172.26 -33.88
CA GLU A 371 79.38 173.63 -34.04
C GLU A 371 78.96 174.28 -32.70
N LEU A 372 78.22 173.55 -31.86
CA LEU A 372 77.76 174.04 -30.56
C LEU A 372 78.93 174.38 -29.62
N SER A 373 80.02 173.60 -29.66
CA SER A 373 81.22 173.87 -28.85
C SER A 373 81.87 175.21 -29.18
N VAL A 374 81.87 175.61 -30.46
CA VAL A 374 82.44 176.88 -30.92
C VAL A 374 81.58 178.05 -30.45
N SER A 375 80.26 177.93 -30.54
CA SER A 375 79.31 178.97 -30.08
C SER A 375 79.40 179.23 -28.57
N ILE A 376 79.54 178.18 -27.76
CA ILE A 376 79.72 178.29 -26.29
C ILE A 376 81.00 179.06 -25.96
N SER A 377 82.09 178.83 -26.70
CA SER A 377 83.36 179.55 -26.48
C SER A 377 83.24 181.05 -26.75
N ASN A 378 82.44 181.46 -27.73
CA ASN A 378 82.30 182.87 -28.12
C ASN A 378 81.50 183.68 -27.10
N SER A 379 80.36 183.17 -26.62
CA SER A 379 79.54 183.86 -25.61
C SER A 379 80.31 184.07 -24.29
N ASN A 380 81.18 183.13 -23.91
CA ASN A 380 82.07 183.27 -22.76
C ASN A 380 83.02 184.47 -22.86
N ASN A 381 83.61 184.71 -24.04
CA ASN A 381 84.52 185.82 -24.28
C ASN A 381 83.81 187.18 -24.16
N GLU A 382 82.57 187.30 -24.67
CA GLU A 382 81.81 188.55 -24.67
C GLU A 382 81.37 188.96 -23.25
N ILE A 383 80.96 187.99 -22.42
CA ILE A 383 80.66 188.22 -20.99
C ILE A 383 81.89 188.80 -20.26
N GLY A 384 83.07 188.25 -20.53
CA GLY A 384 84.33 188.71 -19.94
C GLY A 384 84.64 190.17 -20.29
N ARG A 385 84.41 190.54 -21.56
CA ARG A 385 84.61 191.92 -22.05
C ARG A 385 83.68 192.93 -21.36
N LEU A 386 82.40 192.62 -21.22
CA LEU A 386 81.40 193.51 -20.61
C LEU A 386 81.65 193.76 -19.11
N LYS A 387 82.10 192.74 -18.38
CA LYS A 387 82.47 192.86 -16.96
C LYS A 387 83.59 193.88 -16.72
N GLY A 388 84.59 193.94 -17.61
CA GLY A 388 85.70 194.91 -17.51
C GLY A 388 85.27 196.38 -17.66
N LEU A 389 84.32 196.68 -18.54
CA LEU A 389 83.78 198.05 -18.72
C LEU A 389 83.04 198.58 -17.48
N MET A 390 82.31 197.70 -16.80
CA MET A 390 81.55 198.04 -15.58
C MET A 390 82.46 198.44 -14.43
N GLU A 391 83.66 197.85 -14.37
CA GLU A 391 84.69 198.18 -13.40
C GLU A 391 85.26 199.60 -13.61
N CYS A 392 85.49 199.99 -14.87
CA CYS A 392 85.96 201.32 -15.25
C CYS A 392 84.96 202.43 -14.86
N ALA A 393 83.67 202.23 -15.15
CA ALA A 393 82.59 203.17 -14.81
C ALA A 393 82.47 203.47 -13.31
N SER A 394 83.08 202.63 -12.47
CA SER A 394 82.94 202.72 -11.02
C SER A 394 83.85 203.74 -10.35
N LYS A 395 84.93 204.17 -11.00
CA LYS A 395 86.02 204.93 -10.37
C LYS A 395 85.93 206.46 -10.56
N LEU A 396 84.97 206.95 -11.33
CA LEU A 396 84.82 208.36 -11.67
C LEU A 396 83.72 209.01 -10.81
N GLU A 397 84.07 209.48 -9.62
CA GLU A 397 83.18 210.39 -8.89
C GLU A 397 83.51 211.83 -9.24
N PHE A 398 82.86 212.20 -10.33
CA PHE A 398 82.51 213.56 -10.64
C PHE A 398 81.74 214.15 -9.47
N LYS A 399 82.45 214.86 -8.60
CA LYS A 399 81.97 216.19 -8.24
C LYS A 399 82.08 217.11 -9.46
N ASP A 400 81.76 216.64 -10.69
CA ASP A 400 81.35 217.55 -11.74
C ASP A 400 80.00 218.14 -11.30
N GLY A 401 79.95 219.24 -10.57
CA GLY A 401 80.54 220.51 -10.96
C GLY A 401 81.85 220.52 -11.75
N ILE A 402 82.96 220.13 -11.13
CA ILE A 402 84.33 220.08 -11.67
C ILE A 402 84.94 218.66 -11.86
N CYS A 403 85.54 218.46 -13.04
CA CYS A 403 86.21 217.22 -13.47
C CYS A 403 87.51 217.02 -12.69
N PRO A 404 87.77 215.81 -12.13
CA PRO A 404 88.99 215.55 -11.36
C PRO A 404 90.27 215.61 -12.20
N VAL A 405 90.16 215.56 -13.53
CA VAL A 405 91.32 215.61 -14.44
C VAL A 405 91.64 217.05 -14.86
N CYS A 406 90.68 217.75 -15.45
CA CYS A 406 90.96 219.01 -16.17
C CYS A 406 90.41 220.26 -15.49
N LYS A 407 89.66 220.12 -14.39
CA LYS A 407 89.01 221.23 -13.68
C LYS A 407 87.97 222.01 -14.50
N SER A 408 87.58 221.51 -15.66
CA SER A 408 86.46 222.05 -16.43
C SER A 408 85.14 221.74 -15.76
N LYS A 409 84.14 222.60 -15.99
CA LYS A 409 82.77 222.35 -15.56
C LYS A 409 82.13 221.33 -16.52
N VAL A 410 81.67 220.17 -16.06
CA VAL A 410 81.02 219.17 -16.93
C VAL A 410 79.52 219.10 -16.64
N GLU A 411 78.75 219.31 -17.70
CA GLU A 411 77.29 219.30 -17.64
C GLU A 411 76.70 217.91 -17.89
N ARG A 412 77.48 216.98 -18.46
CA ARG A 412 77.03 215.60 -18.72
C ARG A 412 78.15 214.57 -18.70
N ILE A 413 77.86 213.45 -18.05
CA ILE A 413 78.62 212.20 -18.12
C ILE A 413 78.15 211.39 -19.34
N ASP A 414 79.09 210.71 -19.99
CA ASP A 414 78.90 209.88 -21.19
C ASP A 414 78.16 208.56 -20.89
N ILE A 415 77.24 208.18 -21.79
CA ILE A 415 76.39 206.97 -21.74
C ILE A 415 77.22 205.68 -21.76
N LEU A 416 78.44 205.73 -22.31
CA LEU A 416 79.38 204.59 -22.30
C LEU A 416 79.82 204.14 -20.90
N LEU A 417 79.58 204.97 -19.87
CA LEU A 417 79.94 204.69 -18.48
C LEU A 417 78.70 204.55 -17.58
N ASP A 418 77.55 204.21 -18.17
CA ASP A 418 76.31 203.90 -17.44
C ASP A 418 76.30 202.47 -16.88
N LYS A 419 76.38 202.38 -15.55
CA LYS A 419 76.46 201.12 -14.81
C LYS A 419 75.22 200.23 -14.93
N ASN A 420 74.03 200.79 -15.12
CA ASN A 420 72.79 200.00 -15.16
C ASN A 420 72.70 199.22 -16.47
N GLU A 421 73.13 199.84 -17.58
CA GLU A 421 73.13 199.24 -18.90
C GLU A 421 74.15 198.10 -19.02
N LEU A 422 75.37 198.30 -18.50
CA LEU A 422 76.41 197.28 -18.49
C LEU A 422 76.01 196.03 -17.69
N ARG A 423 75.33 196.19 -16.55
CA ARG A 423 74.86 195.06 -15.74
C ARG A 423 73.82 194.22 -16.48
N ARG A 424 72.92 194.87 -17.24
CA ARG A 424 71.86 194.20 -18.00
C ARG A 424 72.44 193.31 -19.12
N ARG A 425 73.39 193.86 -19.90
CA ARG A 425 74.04 193.13 -21.00
C ARG A 425 74.83 191.90 -20.54
N ILE A 426 75.45 191.95 -19.36
CA ILE A 426 76.14 190.79 -18.76
C ILE A 426 75.15 189.68 -18.44
N GLN A 427 74.01 190.01 -17.83
CA GLN A 427 72.98 189.03 -17.48
C GLN A 427 72.38 188.33 -18.71
N ASP A 428 72.15 189.07 -19.79
CA ASP A 428 71.59 188.49 -21.01
C ASP A 428 72.58 187.53 -21.68
N ALA A 429 73.85 187.90 -21.75
CA ALA A 429 74.91 187.04 -22.30
C ALA A 429 75.13 185.76 -21.46
N GLU A 430 75.03 185.84 -20.13
CA GLU A 430 75.13 184.67 -19.24
C GLU A 430 73.96 183.67 -19.41
N ARG A 431 72.75 184.15 -19.72
CA ARG A 431 71.60 183.25 -20.01
C ARG A 431 71.79 182.47 -21.30
N GLU A 432 72.28 183.13 -22.35
CA GLU A 432 72.48 182.53 -23.67
C GLU A 432 73.51 181.39 -23.62
N LEU A 433 74.58 181.57 -22.85
CA LEU A 433 75.60 180.54 -22.64
C LEU A 433 75.04 179.26 -21.98
N ASN A 434 74.13 179.40 -21.03
CA ASN A 434 73.54 178.26 -20.33
C ASN A 434 72.66 177.39 -21.26
N LEU A 435 71.92 178.03 -22.16
CA LEU A 435 71.08 177.33 -23.15
C LEU A 435 71.93 176.45 -24.08
N LEU A 436 73.06 176.98 -24.56
CA LEU A 436 73.96 176.25 -25.47
C LEU A 436 74.58 175.01 -24.81
N ASN A 437 74.94 175.08 -23.51
CA ASN A 437 75.51 173.93 -22.78
C ASN A 437 74.52 172.77 -22.58
N VAL A 438 73.23 173.07 -22.40
CA VAL A 438 72.18 172.06 -22.27
C VAL A 438 72.00 171.28 -23.58
N GLU A 439 72.02 171.97 -24.71
CA GLU A 439 71.88 171.34 -26.03
C GLU A 439 73.05 170.41 -26.37
N TYR A 440 74.27 170.81 -26.01
CA TYR A 440 75.47 169.99 -26.19
C TYR A 440 75.37 168.64 -25.47
N SER A 441 74.99 168.63 -24.18
CA SER A 441 74.88 167.39 -23.40
C SER A 441 73.82 166.42 -23.95
N ARG A 442 72.75 166.92 -24.56
CA ARG A 442 71.70 166.09 -25.17
C ARG A 442 72.22 165.31 -26.38
N LEU A 443 72.94 165.98 -27.28
CA LEU A 443 73.44 165.35 -28.50
C LEU A 443 74.55 164.32 -28.20
N GLU A 444 75.31 164.52 -27.13
CA GLU A 444 76.32 163.55 -26.68
C GLU A 444 75.69 162.22 -26.23
N GLY A 445 74.49 162.26 -25.64
CA GLY A 445 73.72 161.06 -25.29
C GLY A 445 73.28 160.24 -26.51
N MET A 446 72.78 160.91 -27.56
CA MET A 446 72.34 160.25 -28.80
C MET A 446 73.47 159.53 -29.54
N LEU A 447 74.71 160.01 -29.42
CA LEU A 447 75.86 159.40 -30.08
C LEU A 447 76.13 157.97 -29.59
N ARG A 448 76.00 157.72 -28.27
CA ARG A 448 76.28 156.39 -27.69
C ARG A 448 75.29 155.32 -28.13
N GLU A 449 74.02 155.67 -28.31
CA GLU A 449 73.00 154.71 -28.75
C GLU A 449 73.24 154.22 -30.18
N LEU A 450 73.59 155.13 -31.10
CA LEU A 450 73.85 154.78 -32.49
C LEU A 450 75.10 153.89 -32.65
N GLU A 451 76.10 154.04 -31.78
CA GLU A 451 77.29 153.17 -31.77
C GLU A 451 76.92 151.71 -31.41
N GLY A 452 75.97 151.51 -30.49
CA GLY A 452 75.48 150.16 -30.12
C GLY A 452 74.72 149.45 -31.24
N TYR A 453 73.92 150.16 -32.02
CA TYR A 453 73.24 149.58 -33.18
C TYR A 453 74.19 149.17 -34.31
N ASN A 454 75.30 149.89 -34.47
CA ASN A 454 76.29 149.58 -35.49
C ASN A 454 77.02 148.25 -35.22
N GLU A 455 77.21 147.88 -33.94
CA GLU A 455 77.83 146.60 -33.56
C GLU A 455 76.94 145.38 -33.93
N GLN A 456 75.62 145.50 -33.76
CA GLN A 456 74.67 144.43 -34.12
C GLN A 456 74.70 144.10 -35.62
N LEU A 457 74.88 145.14 -36.45
CA LEU A 457 74.95 144.99 -37.90
C LEU A 457 76.19 144.18 -38.34
N TYR A 458 77.32 144.35 -37.66
CA TYR A 458 78.53 143.55 -37.91
C TYR A 458 78.35 142.05 -37.61
N LYS A 459 77.67 141.70 -36.51
CA LYS A 459 77.43 140.28 -36.13
C LYS A 459 76.53 139.55 -37.14
N ALA A 460 75.47 140.21 -37.61
CA ALA A 460 74.57 139.64 -38.62
C ALA A 460 75.29 139.38 -39.95
N LYS A 461 76.24 140.25 -40.32
CA LYS A 461 77.05 140.08 -41.54
C LYS A 461 77.98 138.85 -41.44
N GLY A 462 78.59 138.63 -40.27
CA GLY A 462 79.49 137.50 -40.04
C GLY A 462 78.84 136.11 -40.18
N PHE A 463 77.64 135.90 -39.60
CA PHE A 463 76.96 134.58 -39.65
C PHE A 463 76.64 134.12 -41.08
N LEU A 464 76.18 135.03 -41.93
CA LEU A 464 75.79 134.74 -43.31
C LEU A 464 77.03 134.44 -44.19
N GLU A 465 78.16 135.09 -43.91
CA GLU A 465 79.43 134.80 -44.59
C GLU A 465 79.95 133.40 -44.23
N THR A 466 79.99 133.03 -42.94
CA THR A 466 80.42 131.67 -42.51
C THR A 466 79.50 130.55 -43.02
N SER A 467 78.21 130.83 -43.21
CA SER A 467 77.24 129.83 -43.64
C SER A 467 77.16 129.69 -45.18
N ASN A 468 78.03 130.40 -45.94
CA ASN A 468 77.95 130.54 -47.41
C ASN A 468 76.57 130.99 -47.91
N MET A 469 75.86 131.79 -47.11
CA MET A 469 74.52 132.28 -47.41
C MET A 469 74.53 133.79 -47.64
N THR A 470 75.32 134.21 -48.63
CA THR A 470 75.51 135.62 -48.97
C THR A 470 74.45 136.17 -49.93
N SER A 471 73.54 135.33 -50.45
CA SER A 471 72.43 135.76 -51.32
C SER A 471 71.14 134.97 -51.07
N ILE A 472 69.99 135.57 -51.37
CA ILE A 472 68.67 134.95 -51.15
C ILE A 472 68.47 133.63 -51.92
N ASN A 473 69.17 133.45 -53.06
CA ASN A 473 69.10 132.24 -53.88
C ASN A 473 69.68 130.99 -53.18
N SER A 474 70.68 131.19 -52.31
CA SER A 474 71.26 130.08 -51.54
C SER A 474 70.31 129.50 -50.48
N ILE A 475 69.38 130.32 -49.98
CA ILE A 475 68.33 129.89 -49.05
C ILE A 475 67.25 129.09 -49.78
N TYR A 476 66.86 129.50 -51.01
CA TYR A 476 65.88 128.76 -51.82
C TYR A 476 66.37 127.37 -52.25
N ALA A 477 67.65 127.22 -52.61
CA ALA A 477 68.21 125.92 -52.97
C ALA A 477 68.13 124.91 -51.82
N LEU A 478 68.39 125.35 -50.59
CA LEU A 478 68.30 124.51 -49.40
C LEU A 478 66.83 124.13 -49.09
N GLU A 479 65.89 125.02 -49.39
CA GLU A 479 64.44 124.79 -49.20
C GLU A 479 63.89 123.75 -50.20
N GLU A 480 64.35 123.78 -51.46
CA GLU A 480 63.96 122.79 -52.47
C GLU A 480 64.46 121.38 -52.13
N GLU A 481 65.69 121.27 -51.60
CA GLU A 481 66.30 120.01 -51.22
C GLU A 481 65.60 119.34 -50.02
N VAL A 482 65.15 120.12 -49.03
CA VAL A 482 64.34 119.63 -47.90
C VAL A 482 62.99 119.08 -48.38
N ASN A 483 62.37 119.73 -49.37
CA ASN A 483 61.06 119.35 -49.88
C ASN A 483 61.11 118.07 -50.73
N SER A 484 62.16 117.87 -51.53
CA SER A 484 62.30 116.66 -52.34
C SER A 484 62.48 115.41 -51.47
N LEU A 485 63.35 115.49 -50.45
CA LEU A 485 63.61 114.40 -49.52
C LEU A 485 62.39 114.06 -48.64
N SER A 486 61.57 115.06 -48.29
CA SER A 486 60.34 114.82 -47.50
C SER A 486 59.32 113.93 -48.24
N ARG A 487 59.22 114.04 -49.58
CA ARG A 487 58.28 113.23 -50.39
C ARG A 487 58.63 111.74 -50.43
N GLU A 488 59.91 111.41 -50.30
CA GLU A 488 60.37 110.01 -50.28
C GLU A 488 59.94 109.30 -48.99
N VAL A 489 59.97 110.00 -47.86
CA VAL A 489 59.64 109.48 -46.52
C VAL A 489 58.16 109.10 -46.39
N ASP A 490 57.25 109.78 -47.08
CA ASP A 490 55.80 109.53 -47.01
C ASP A 490 55.41 108.09 -47.43
N LYS A 491 56.27 107.41 -48.22
CA LYS A 491 56.07 106.01 -48.67
C LYS A 491 56.08 104.97 -47.53
N ILE A 492 56.64 105.28 -46.35
CA ILE A 492 56.76 104.36 -45.20
C ILE A 492 55.39 103.83 -44.72
N SER A 493 54.36 104.69 -44.74
CA SER A 493 53.02 104.36 -44.26
C SER A 493 52.36 103.26 -45.10
N ALA A 494 52.46 103.37 -46.44
CA ALA A 494 51.87 102.43 -47.38
C ALA A 494 52.51 101.03 -47.31
N ILE A 495 53.83 100.95 -47.12
CA ILE A 495 54.55 99.68 -46.98
C ILE A 495 54.12 98.94 -45.70
N SER A 496 53.93 99.67 -44.60
CA SER A 496 53.50 99.10 -43.32
C SER A 496 52.12 98.43 -43.39
N SER A 497 51.17 99.03 -44.11
CA SER A 497 49.84 98.43 -44.31
C SER A 497 49.89 97.15 -45.16
N LYS A 498 50.83 97.04 -46.10
CA LYS A 498 50.94 95.88 -46.98
C LYS A 498 51.45 94.63 -46.25
N ILE A 499 52.42 94.81 -45.35
CA ILE A 499 52.94 93.74 -44.46
C ILE A 499 51.81 93.15 -43.59
N TYR A 500 50.98 94.01 -43.01
CA TYR A 500 49.87 93.59 -42.14
C TYR A 500 48.86 92.68 -42.87
N ASN A 501 48.45 93.05 -44.08
CA ASN A 501 47.47 92.27 -44.84
C ASN A 501 48.00 90.88 -45.25
N LEU A 502 49.25 90.79 -45.68
CA LEU A 502 49.87 89.52 -46.06
C LEU A 502 49.98 88.54 -44.88
N THR A 503 50.18 89.07 -43.67
CA THR A 503 50.25 88.26 -42.43
C THR A 503 48.89 87.64 -42.10
N LEU A 504 47.81 88.41 -42.23
CA LEU A 504 46.43 87.95 -42.02
C LEU A 504 46.00 86.83 -42.97
N GLU A 505 46.49 86.86 -44.21
CA GLU A 505 46.20 85.82 -45.21
C GLU A 505 46.92 84.51 -44.87
N MET A 506 48.16 84.60 -44.38
CA MET A 506 48.95 83.44 -43.97
C MET A 506 48.28 82.65 -42.82
N ASP A 507 47.72 83.35 -41.82
CA ASP A 507 47.08 82.70 -40.68
C ASP A 507 45.83 81.89 -41.05
N LYS A 508 45.04 82.38 -42.02
CA LYS A 508 43.86 81.65 -42.51
C LYS A 508 44.24 80.30 -43.14
N ILE A 509 45.29 80.28 -43.95
CA ILE A 509 45.73 79.05 -44.63
C ILE A 509 46.25 78.02 -43.62
N ASN A 510 46.94 78.46 -42.56
CA ASN A 510 47.39 77.57 -41.49
C ASN A 510 46.25 76.85 -40.76
N THR A 511 45.07 77.47 -40.62
CA THR A 511 43.91 76.78 -40.01
C THR A 511 43.36 75.64 -40.87
N MET A 512 43.36 75.80 -42.20
CA MET A 512 42.90 74.75 -43.12
C MET A 512 43.82 73.52 -43.12
N ILE A 513 45.13 73.74 -43.01
CA ILE A 513 46.15 72.68 -42.91
C ILE A 513 45.87 71.73 -41.73
N ASN A 514 45.41 72.26 -40.60
CA ASN A 514 45.09 71.44 -39.42
C ASN A 514 43.84 70.57 -39.62
N ASP A 515 42.80 71.07 -40.31
CA ASP A 515 41.59 70.30 -40.61
C ASP A 515 41.91 69.10 -41.51
N TYR A 516 42.72 69.30 -42.54
CA TYR A 516 43.15 68.21 -43.43
C TYR A 516 43.97 67.14 -42.70
N LYS A 517 44.82 67.52 -41.75
CA LYS A 517 45.60 66.57 -40.92
C LYS A 517 44.70 65.69 -40.06
N MET A 518 43.62 66.24 -39.48
CA MET A 518 42.66 65.44 -38.68
C MET A 518 41.90 64.42 -39.53
N ARG A 519 41.44 64.79 -40.73
CA ARG A 519 40.73 63.87 -41.62
C ARG A 519 41.59 62.67 -42.03
N LEU A 520 42.89 62.88 -42.26
CA LEU A 520 43.84 61.80 -42.56
C LEU A 520 43.98 60.78 -41.41
N GLU A 521 43.84 61.20 -40.15
CA GLU A 521 43.87 60.27 -39.01
C GLU A 521 42.65 59.36 -38.95
N GLU A 522 41.47 59.86 -39.31
CA GLU A 522 40.23 59.07 -39.36
C GLU A 522 40.26 58.03 -40.49
N ILE A 523 40.76 58.42 -41.66
CA ILE A 523 40.97 57.51 -42.80
C ILE A 523 41.93 56.36 -42.42
N ASN A 524 43.00 56.66 -41.67
CA ASN A 524 43.93 55.63 -41.20
C ASN A 524 43.29 54.62 -40.22
N LYS A 525 42.33 55.05 -39.38
CA LYS A 525 41.58 54.14 -38.49
C LYS A 525 40.65 53.23 -39.28
N ALA A 526 39.94 53.78 -40.27
CA ALA A 526 39.07 53.03 -41.16
C ALA A 526 39.84 51.92 -41.89
N ARG A 527 41.05 52.22 -42.38
CA ARG A 527 41.91 51.24 -43.07
C ARG A 527 42.31 50.05 -42.20
N ARG A 528 42.70 50.30 -40.93
CA ARG A 528 43.05 49.23 -39.98
C ARG A 528 41.91 48.27 -39.68
N PHE A 529 40.66 48.75 -39.68
CA PHE A 529 39.49 47.90 -39.47
C PHE A 529 39.23 46.98 -40.67
N LEU A 530 39.34 47.53 -41.88
CA LEU A 530 39.19 46.76 -43.11
C LEU A 530 40.25 45.65 -43.23
N ASP A 531 41.51 45.98 -42.92
CA ASP A 531 42.62 45.00 -42.92
C ASP A 531 42.40 43.86 -41.92
N ARG A 532 41.93 44.16 -40.69
CA ARG A 532 41.66 43.13 -39.66
C ARG A 532 40.59 42.13 -40.05
N ASN A 533 39.64 42.53 -40.89
CA ASN A 533 38.55 41.67 -41.36
C ASN A 533 38.81 41.12 -42.77
N ASP A 534 40.02 41.34 -43.32
CA ASP A 534 40.45 40.95 -44.67
C ASP A 534 39.51 41.46 -45.79
N ILE A 535 38.93 42.65 -45.60
CA ILE A 535 38.01 43.29 -46.55
C ILE A 535 38.80 44.28 -47.39
N LYS A 536 39.13 43.91 -48.62
CA LYS A 536 39.94 44.73 -49.53
C LYS A 536 39.10 45.40 -50.62
N SER A 537 37.92 44.86 -50.90
CA SER A 537 37.06 45.28 -52.00
C SER A 537 35.57 45.19 -51.66
N ARG A 538 34.73 45.73 -52.55
CA ARG A 538 33.26 45.53 -52.47
C ARG A 538 32.86 44.07 -52.74
N ASP A 539 33.66 43.31 -53.47
CA ASP A 539 33.41 41.89 -53.77
C ASP A 539 33.55 41.02 -52.51
N ASP A 540 34.46 41.37 -51.61
CA ASP A 540 34.63 40.68 -50.31
C ASP A 540 33.38 40.85 -49.42
N LEU A 541 32.70 41.99 -49.52
CA LEU A 541 31.42 42.22 -48.84
C LEU A 541 30.28 41.39 -49.44
N GLU A 542 30.30 41.15 -50.75
CA GLU A 542 29.30 40.33 -51.44
C GLU A 542 29.45 38.84 -51.11
N MET A 543 30.70 38.36 -50.97
CA MET A 543 30.95 37.01 -50.45
C MET A 543 30.43 36.81 -49.02
N LEU A 544 30.62 37.80 -48.13
CA LEU A 544 30.09 37.74 -46.76
C LEU A 544 28.55 37.80 -46.74
N ARG A 545 27.91 38.58 -47.63
CA ARG A 545 26.44 38.59 -47.78
C ARG A 545 25.90 37.24 -48.23
N ARG A 546 26.55 36.60 -49.21
CA ARG A 546 26.15 35.28 -49.68
C ARG A 546 26.24 34.21 -48.60
N LYS A 547 27.30 34.23 -47.77
CA LYS A 547 27.40 33.36 -46.60
C LYS A 547 26.24 33.55 -45.62
N VAL A 548 25.88 34.80 -45.34
CA VAL A 548 24.70 35.12 -44.49
C VAL A 548 23.41 34.57 -45.08
N GLU A 549 23.19 34.69 -46.39
CA GLU A 549 21.98 34.16 -47.05
C GLU A 549 21.89 32.63 -46.98
N GLU A 550 23.02 31.94 -47.17
CA GLU A 550 23.12 30.48 -47.08
C GLU A 550 22.84 29.98 -45.64
N GLU A 551 23.41 30.64 -44.63
CA GLU A 551 23.18 30.31 -43.22
C GLU A 551 21.75 30.64 -42.76
N GLU A 552 21.16 31.76 -43.20
CA GLU A 552 19.76 32.10 -42.93
C GLU A 552 18.78 31.10 -43.57
N ALA A 553 19.08 30.60 -44.78
CA ALA A 553 18.29 29.56 -45.42
C ALA A 553 18.33 28.25 -44.62
N LEU A 554 19.49 27.89 -44.06
CA LEU A 554 19.63 26.74 -43.18
C LEU A 554 18.86 26.93 -41.86
N ILE A 555 18.96 28.10 -41.22
CA ILE A 555 18.22 28.44 -39.99
C ILE A 555 16.71 28.30 -40.20
N ARG A 556 16.18 28.78 -41.34
CA ARG A 556 14.75 28.64 -41.69
C ARG A 556 14.33 27.17 -41.79
N ARG A 557 15.14 26.32 -42.41
CA ARG A 557 14.87 24.88 -42.54
C ARG A 557 14.85 24.19 -41.18
N LEU A 558 15.83 24.47 -40.33
CA LEU A 558 15.93 23.86 -38.99
C LEU A 558 14.77 24.26 -38.08
N LYS A 559 14.22 25.47 -38.26
CA LYS A 559 13.04 25.91 -37.50
C LYS A 559 11.83 25.01 -37.71
N VAL A 560 11.60 24.52 -38.93
CA VAL A 560 10.46 23.63 -39.27
C VAL A 560 10.57 22.29 -38.55
N PHE A 561 11.79 21.75 -38.39
CA PHE A 561 12.01 20.51 -37.64
C PHE A 561 11.64 20.66 -36.16
N LEU A 562 12.06 21.78 -35.56
CA LEU A 562 11.89 22.09 -34.14
C LEU A 562 10.44 22.42 -33.74
N GLU A 563 9.50 22.53 -34.70
CA GLU A 563 8.07 22.73 -34.43
C GLU A 563 7.38 21.45 -33.93
N ASN A 564 7.94 20.27 -34.21
CA ASN A 564 7.38 18.99 -33.79
C ASN A 564 8.17 18.42 -32.60
N ASP A 565 7.48 17.76 -31.68
CA ASP A 565 8.15 17.04 -30.61
C ASP A 565 8.67 15.66 -31.09
N ALA A 566 9.55 15.07 -30.29
CA ALA A 566 10.18 13.80 -30.63
C ALA A 566 9.16 12.67 -30.84
N LYS A 567 8.08 12.64 -30.04
CA LYS A 567 7.04 11.61 -30.12
C LYS A 567 6.24 11.73 -31.43
N THR A 568 5.89 12.94 -31.85
CA THR A 568 5.18 13.20 -33.11
C THR A 568 6.02 12.80 -34.32
N ILE A 569 7.32 13.13 -34.30
CA ILE A 569 8.26 12.73 -35.35
C ILE A 569 8.38 11.20 -35.37
N ALA A 570 8.62 10.56 -34.22
CA ALA A 570 8.70 9.10 -34.10
C ALA A 570 7.45 8.41 -34.64
N LEU A 571 6.25 8.86 -34.24
CA LEU A 571 4.97 8.34 -34.73
C LEU A 571 4.83 8.51 -36.24
N SER A 572 5.23 9.66 -36.78
CA SER A 572 5.17 9.90 -38.22
C SER A 572 6.12 8.97 -39.00
N MET A 573 7.30 8.69 -38.47
CA MET A 573 8.31 7.81 -39.09
C MET A 573 7.91 6.34 -39.12
N ILE A 574 7.24 5.86 -38.07
CA ILE A 574 6.74 4.46 -38.03
C ILE A 574 5.41 4.29 -38.78
N SER A 575 4.72 5.40 -39.07
CA SER A 575 3.53 5.43 -39.92
C SER A 575 3.92 5.43 -41.41
N SER A 576 2.99 5.11 -42.31
CA SER A 576 3.23 5.01 -43.76
C SER A 576 3.58 6.34 -44.47
N LYS A 577 3.78 7.45 -43.74
CA LYS A 577 4.23 8.73 -44.30
C LYS A 577 5.76 8.80 -44.21
N ALA A 578 6.41 8.95 -45.37
CA ALA A 578 7.85 9.20 -45.44
C ALA A 578 8.19 10.55 -44.79
N TYR A 579 8.52 10.55 -43.51
CA TYR A 579 9.07 11.72 -42.84
C TYR A 579 10.52 11.88 -43.33
N LYS A 580 10.81 12.98 -44.02
CA LYS A 580 12.11 13.24 -44.63
C LYS A 580 13.14 13.72 -43.61
N ILE A 581 13.50 12.84 -42.67
CA ILE A 581 14.45 13.17 -41.61
C ILE A 581 15.86 13.47 -42.15
N ASP A 582 16.20 12.94 -43.32
CA ASP A 582 17.48 13.15 -44.01
C ASP A 582 17.75 14.62 -44.35
N GLU A 583 16.71 15.45 -44.49
CA GLU A 583 16.85 16.89 -44.75
C GLU A 583 17.48 17.67 -43.57
N TYR A 584 17.60 17.03 -42.40
CA TYR A 584 18.14 17.61 -41.17
C TYR A 584 19.51 17.06 -40.76
N ALA A 585 20.14 16.22 -41.60
CA ALA A 585 21.55 15.83 -41.47
C ALA A 585 22.46 16.98 -41.95
N ILE A 586 22.62 18.00 -41.10
CA ILE A 586 23.33 19.25 -41.40
C ILE A 586 24.86 19.14 -41.31
N ASP A 587 25.37 18.09 -40.68
CA ASP A 587 26.80 17.78 -40.53
C ASP A 587 27.00 16.28 -40.28
N GLU A 588 28.26 15.84 -40.17
CA GLU A 588 28.62 14.43 -39.98
C GLU A 588 28.07 13.85 -38.67
N TYR A 589 27.93 14.69 -37.63
CA TYR A 589 27.42 14.28 -36.33
C TYR A 589 25.90 14.03 -36.36
N SER A 590 25.12 14.98 -36.89
CA SER A 590 23.67 14.85 -37.09
C SER A 590 23.32 13.74 -38.08
N LYS A 591 24.14 13.49 -39.11
CA LYS A 591 23.98 12.35 -40.01
C LYS A 591 24.00 11.01 -39.26
N GLY A 592 24.91 10.84 -38.31
CA GLY A 592 24.97 9.64 -37.47
C GLY A 592 23.73 9.44 -36.57
N PHE A 593 23.07 10.52 -36.16
CA PHE A 593 21.77 10.44 -35.50
C PHE A 593 20.68 9.97 -36.45
N VAL A 594 20.59 10.59 -37.63
CA VAL A 594 19.56 10.28 -38.62
C VAL A 594 19.62 8.82 -39.05
N GLU A 595 20.79 8.26 -39.35
CA GLU A 595 20.96 6.85 -39.74
C GLU A 595 20.44 5.88 -38.66
N LYS A 596 20.75 6.14 -37.38
CA LYS A 596 20.27 5.34 -36.26
C LYS A 596 18.76 5.49 -36.03
N ILE A 597 18.23 6.71 -36.19
CA ILE A 597 16.79 6.98 -36.08
C ILE A 597 16.02 6.24 -37.17
N VAL A 598 16.49 6.24 -38.42
CA VAL A 598 15.87 5.51 -39.53
C VAL A 598 15.88 4.01 -39.28
N SER A 599 17.00 3.45 -38.83
CA SER A 599 17.09 2.03 -38.46
C SER A 599 16.09 1.65 -37.36
N LEU A 600 16.04 2.43 -36.28
CA LEU A 600 15.11 2.19 -35.18
C LEU A 600 13.65 2.35 -35.60
N ALA A 601 13.34 3.32 -36.45
CA ALA A 601 11.99 3.52 -36.98
C ALA A 601 11.50 2.32 -37.78
N GLU A 602 12.38 1.69 -38.58
CA GLU A 602 12.03 0.47 -39.33
C GLU A 602 11.68 -0.69 -38.39
N GLU A 603 12.46 -0.89 -37.33
CA GLU A 603 12.20 -1.93 -36.33
C GLU A 603 10.92 -1.69 -35.51
N CYS A 604 10.48 -0.43 -35.40
CA CYS A 604 9.27 -0.03 -34.69
C CYS A 604 8.00 -0.11 -35.55
N LYS A 605 8.10 -0.46 -36.85
CA LYS A 605 6.92 -0.55 -37.73
C LYS A 605 5.87 -1.51 -37.18
N GLY A 606 4.62 -1.04 -37.18
CA GLY A 606 3.49 -1.79 -36.63
C GLY A 606 3.35 -1.72 -35.11
N PHE A 607 4.14 -0.88 -34.42
CA PHE A 607 3.86 -0.51 -33.04
C PHE A 607 2.60 0.35 -32.94
N SER A 608 1.79 0.10 -31.90
CA SER A 608 0.62 0.90 -31.55
C SER A 608 0.43 0.85 -30.04
N GLU A 609 0.53 2.01 -29.40
CA GLU A 609 0.37 2.16 -27.94
C GLU A 609 -1.00 1.66 -27.48
N GLU A 610 -2.07 1.96 -28.23
CA GLU A 610 -3.41 1.44 -27.94
C GLU A 610 -3.50 -0.09 -28.04
N ARG A 611 -2.87 -0.69 -29.06
CA ARG A 611 -2.90 -2.15 -29.24
C ARG A 611 -2.16 -2.83 -28.09
N TYR A 612 -1.00 -2.31 -27.69
CA TYR A 612 -0.24 -2.81 -26.54
C TYR A 612 -1.07 -2.80 -25.26
N LEU A 613 -1.69 -1.65 -24.92
CA LEU A 613 -2.55 -1.53 -23.72
C LEU A 613 -3.83 -2.38 -23.79
N ARG A 614 -4.32 -2.71 -24.99
CA ARG A 614 -5.44 -3.66 -25.16
C ARG A 614 -5.01 -5.10 -24.90
N ILE A 615 -3.83 -5.50 -25.38
CA ILE A 615 -3.28 -6.84 -25.15
C ILE A 615 -2.96 -7.03 -23.66
N GLU A 616 -2.32 -6.06 -23.04
CA GLU A 616 -1.97 -6.09 -21.60
C GLU A 616 -3.22 -6.31 -20.72
N ARG A 617 -4.27 -5.51 -20.92
CA ARG A 617 -5.53 -5.66 -20.17
C ARG A 617 -6.22 -7.01 -20.40
N LYS A 618 -6.22 -7.51 -21.65
CA LYS A 618 -6.78 -8.83 -21.96
C LYS A 618 -5.98 -9.95 -21.31
N LEU A 619 -4.65 -9.83 -21.29
CA LEU A 619 -3.78 -10.82 -20.65
C LEU A 619 -4.06 -10.90 -19.15
N GLU A 620 -4.19 -9.76 -18.46
CA GLU A 620 -4.58 -9.71 -17.04
C GLU A 620 -5.96 -10.36 -16.78
N GLU A 621 -6.93 -10.13 -17.66
CA GLU A 621 -8.27 -10.73 -17.57
C GLU A 621 -8.21 -12.25 -17.72
N VAL A 622 -7.50 -12.75 -18.74
CA VAL A 622 -7.36 -14.19 -19.01
C VAL A 622 -6.58 -14.89 -17.89
N GLU A 623 -5.52 -14.29 -17.36
CA GLU A 623 -4.81 -14.81 -16.18
C GLU A 623 -5.71 -14.91 -14.94
N ARG A 624 -6.60 -13.92 -14.74
CA ARG A 624 -7.57 -13.97 -13.65
C ARG A 624 -8.57 -15.10 -13.86
N LEU A 625 -9.10 -15.25 -15.07
CA LEU A 625 -10.02 -16.33 -15.43
C LEU A 625 -9.38 -17.71 -15.23
N GLU A 626 -8.11 -17.89 -15.64
CA GLU A 626 -7.35 -19.13 -15.43
C GLU A 626 -7.28 -19.48 -13.93
N ARG A 627 -6.87 -18.51 -13.09
CA ARG A 627 -6.78 -18.69 -11.63
C ARG A 627 -8.13 -19.02 -10.99
N ASP A 628 -9.20 -18.38 -11.43
CA ASP A 628 -10.54 -18.63 -10.90
C ASP A 628 -11.03 -20.04 -11.29
N LYS A 629 -10.74 -20.50 -12.52
CA LYS A 629 -11.06 -21.86 -12.98
C LYS A 629 -10.24 -22.93 -12.24
N ASP A 630 -8.95 -22.68 -11.99
CA ASP A 630 -8.11 -23.59 -11.18
C ASP A 630 -8.66 -23.74 -9.75
N ARG A 631 -9.07 -22.65 -9.12
CA ARG A 631 -9.71 -22.67 -7.78
C ARG A 631 -11.03 -23.44 -7.80
N GLU A 632 -11.85 -23.25 -8.83
CA GLU A 632 -13.12 -23.95 -9.00
C GLU A 632 -12.90 -25.47 -9.13
N ILE A 633 -11.95 -25.89 -9.98
CA ILE A 633 -11.56 -27.30 -10.15
C ILE A 633 -11.04 -27.89 -8.84
N ALA A 634 -10.14 -27.19 -8.14
CA ALA A 634 -9.59 -27.66 -6.87
C ALA A 634 -10.68 -27.85 -5.80
N GLY A 635 -11.61 -26.88 -5.70
CA GLY A 635 -12.75 -26.97 -4.79
C GLY A 635 -13.68 -28.14 -5.10
N LEU A 636 -13.97 -28.39 -6.38
CA LEU A 636 -14.79 -29.53 -6.81
C LEU A 636 -14.09 -30.86 -6.59
N LYS A 637 -12.78 -30.98 -6.87
CA LYS A 637 -11.99 -32.20 -6.61
C LYS A 637 -11.97 -32.56 -5.13
N SER A 638 -11.77 -31.56 -4.24
CA SER A 638 -11.80 -31.80 -2.80
C SER A 638 -13.18 -32.30 -2.32
N ARG A 639 -14.27 -31.75 -2.85
CA ARG A 639 -15.63 -32.24 -2.56
C ARG A 639 -15.85 -33.66 -3.10
N LEU A 640 -15.36 -33.95 -4.30
CA LEU A 640 -15.45 -35.27 -4.92
C LEU A 640 -14.73 -36.33 -4.09
N ASP A 641 -13.55 -36.02 -3.56
CA ASP A 641 -12.80 -36.90 -2.69
C ASP A 641 -13.56 -37.16 -1.37
N GLY A 642 -14.16 -36.11 -0.78
CA GLY A 642 -15.01 -36.23 0.40
C GLY A 642 -16.22 -37.16 0.17
N LEU A 643 -16.96 -36.96 -0.92
CA LEU A 643 -18.08 -37.81 -1.29
C LEU A 643 -17.65 -39.25 -1.58
N SER A 644 -16.52 -39.44 -2.25
CA SER A 644 -15.99 -40.78 -2.60
C SER A 644 -15.58 -41.56 -1.35
N ASN A 645 -14.97 -40.90 -0.37
CA ASN A 645 -14.60 -41.52 0.90
C ASN A 645 -15.83 -41.93 1.71
N GLU A 646 -16.85 -41.07 1.77
CA GLU A 646 -18.10 -41.41 2.47
C GLU A 646 -18.84 -42.54 1.73
N LEU A 647 -18.90 -42.53 0.40
CA LEU A 647 -19.47 -43.62 -0.39
C LEU A 647 -18.75 -44.96 -0.11
N ALA A 648 -17.42 -44.95 -0.03
CA ALA A 648 -16.64 -46.15 0.28
C ALA A 648 -16.99 -46.70 1.68
N ARG A 649 -17.12 -45.81 2.67
CA ARG A 649 -17.57 -46.16 4.01
C ARG A 649 -18.99 -46.75 4.00
N LEU A 650 -19.95 -46.08 3.37
CA LEU A 650 -21.35 -46.54 3.31
C LEU A 650 -21.48 -47.89 2.60
N ARG A 651 -20.76 -48.11 1.49
CA ARG A 651 -20.71 -49.43 0.81
C ARG A 651 -20.18 -50.53 1.71
N SER A 652 -19.11 -50.25 2.47
CA SER A 652 -18.55 -51.23 3.41
C SER A 652 -19.54 -51.60 4.51
N THR A 653 -20.25 -50.61 5.05
CA THR A 653 -21.30 -50.81 6.06
C THR A 653 -22.48 -51.58 5.47
N LEU A 654 -22.95 -51.21 4.27
CA LEU A 654 -24.07 -51.88 3.59
C LEU A 654 -23.81 -53.37 3.41
N LYS A 655 -22.59 -53.74 2.98
CA LYS A 655 -22.20 -55.15 2.85
C LYS A 655 -22.32 -55.91 4.17
N VAL A 656 -21.90 -55.31 5.28
CA VAL A 656 -22.07 -55.93 6.61
C VAL A 656 -23.54 -56.07 6.98
N LEU A 657 -24.36 -55.04 6.71
CA LEU A 657 -25.79 -55.07 7.00
C LEU A 657 -26.56 -56.07 6.14
N GLU A 658 -26.16 -56.31 4.89
CA GLU A 658 -26.74 -57.36 4.04
C GLU A 658 -26.52 -58.76 4.66
N HIS A 659 -25.30 -59.04 5.11
CA HIS A 659 -25.00 -60.28 5.81
C HIS A 659 -25.77 -60.40 7.13
N ALA A 660 -25.86 -59.30 7.89
CA ALA A 660 -26.61 -59.25 9.14
C ALA A 660 -28.10 -59.51 8.92
N TYR A 661 -28.72 -58.86 7.92
CA TYR A 661 -30.12 -59.02 7.56
C TYR A 661 -30.47 -60.46 7.21
N ASN A 662 -29.62 -61.15 6.45
CA ASN A 662 -29.85 -62.55 6.11
C ASN A 662 -29.82 -63.45 7.34
N HIS A 663 -28.90 -63.20 8.29
CA HIS A 663 -28.84 -63.96 9.53
C HIS A 663 -30.02 -63.66 10.45
N THR A 664 -30.34 -62.38 10.69
CA THR A 664 -31.46 -62.00 11.55
C THR A 664 -32.79 -62.49 10.99
N SER A 665 -32.99 -62.42 9.67
CA SER A 665 -34.18 -62.96 9.00
C SER A 665 -34.32 -64.48 9.17
N MET A 666 -33.21 -65.23 9.08
CA MET A 666 -33.20 -66.66 9.37
C MET A 666 -33.57 -66.95 10.83
N LEU A 667 -32.98 -66.20 11.77
CA LEU A 667 -33.25 -66.35 13.19
C LEU A 667 -34.71 -66.03 13.54
N GLU A 668 -35.28 -64.94 13.00
CA GLU A 668 -36.70 -64.60 13.16
C GLU A 668 -37.59 -65.70 12.57
N THR A 669 -37.20 -66.29 11.43
CA THR A 669 -37.94 -67.41 10.83
C THR A 669 -37.96 -68.63 11.73
N ILE A 670 -36.83 -69.00 12.34
CA ILE A 670 -36.74 -70.12 13.30
C ILE A 670 -37.59 -69.81 14.53
N ARG A 671 -37.46 -68.60 15.08
CA ARG A 671 -38.21 -68.14 16.24
C ARG A 671 -39.72 -68.30 16.02
N GLU A 672 -40.24 -67.77 14.91
CA GLU A 672 -41.67 -67.81 14.60
C GLU A 672 -42.16 -69.21 14.18
N LYS A 673 -41.40 -69.95 13.36
CA LYS A 673 -41.86 -71.22 12.78
C LYS A 673 -41.54 -72.46 13.61
N ALA A 674 -40.60 -72.39 14.56
CA ALA A 674 -40.24 -73.52 15.42
C ALA A 674 -40.61 -73.26 16.88
N PHE A 675 -40.19 -72.14 17.47
CA PHE A 675 -40.28 -71.93 18.92
C PHE A 675 -41.58 -71.31 19.41
N HIS A 676 -42.35 -70.67 18.53
CA HIS A 676 -43.65 -70.10 18.92
C HIS A 676 -44.64 -71.18 19.41
N ARG A 677 -45.49 -70.86 20.39
CA ARG A 677 -46.51 -71.78 21.00
C ARG A 677 -47.44 -72.46 20.01
N ASN A 678 -47.70 -71.75 18.91
CA ASN A 678 -48.60 -72.17 17.83
C ASN A 678 -47.83 -72.41 16.53
N SER A 679 -46.52 -72.62 16.64
CA SER A 679 -45.69 -73.04 15.52
C SER A 679 -46.13 -74.40 14.99
N ILE A 680 -45.65 -74.75 13.81
CA ILE A 680 -45.93 -76.07 13.23
C ILE A 680 -45.37 -77.19 14.14
N VAL A 681 -44.21 -76.95 14.75
CA VAL A 681 -43.55 -77.89 15.66
C VAL A 681 -44.38 -78.10 16.92
N SER A 682 -44.77 -77.01 17.60
CA SER A 682 -45.55 -77.06 18.84
C SER A 682 -46.91 -77.71 18.63
N ARG A 683 -47.59 -77.41 17.51
CA ARG A 683 -48.85 -78.06 17.14
C ARG A 683 -48.68 -79.54 16.87
N SER A 684 -47.66 -79.93 16.09
CA SER A 684 -47.39 -81.34 15.81
C SER A 684 -47.07 -82.15 17.08
N LEU A 685 -46.28 -81.60 18.01
CA LEU A 685 -45.98 -82.25 19.29
C LEU A 685 -47.23 -82.41 20.16
N ARG A 686 -48.09 -81.39 20.24
CA ARG A 686 -49.37 -81.49 20.93
C ARG A 686 -50.26 -82.56 20.31
N SER A 687 -50.50 -82.50 19.00
CA SER A 687 -51.38 -83.46 18.31
C SER A 687 -50.90 -84.89 18.50
N TRP A 688 -49.58 -85.12 18.39
CA TRP A 688 -48.97 -86.42 18.68
C TRP A 688 -49.28 -86.91 20.10
N ALA A 689 -49.09 -86.06 21.12
CA ALA A 689 -49.31 -86.46 22.50
C ALA A 689 -50.79 -86.67 22.83
N LEU A 690 -51.67 -85.78 22.37
CA LEU A 690 -53.12 -85.94 22.55
C LEU A 690 -53.61 -87.26 21.93
N GLN A 691 -53.12 -87.61 20.74
CA GLN A 691 -53.43 -88.88 20.09
C GLN A 691 -52.96 -90.09 20.93
N HIS A 692 -51.69 -90.11 21.34
CA HIS A 692 -51.15 -91.23 22.10
C HIS A 692 -51.78 -91.40 23.49
N ILE A 693 -52.07 -90.29 24.18
CA ILE A 693 -52.78 -90.33 25.46
C ILE A 693 -54.20 -90.86 25.24
N SER A 694 -54.90 -90.42 24.19
CA SER A 694 -56.24 -90.91 23.85
C SER A 694 -56.26 -92.42 23.59
N ASP A 695 -55.30 -92.92 22.79
CA ASP A 695 -55.20 -94.33 22.42
C ASP A 695 -54.95 -95.20 23.68
N LYS A 696 -54.01 -94.79 24.53
CA LYS A 696 -53.68 -95.53 25.76
C LYS A 696 -54.76 -95.41 26.82
N ALA A 697 -55.38 -94.25 27.00
CA ALA A 697 -56.50 -94.08 27.93
C ALA A 697 -57.68 -94.96 27.52
N SER A 698 -57.94 -95.08 26.21
CA SER A 698 -58.96 -95.98 25.67
C SER A 698 -58.64 -97.46 25.89
N GLU A 699 -57.36 -97.85 25.87
CA GLU A 699 -56.90 -99.20 26.20
C GLU A 699 -57.13 -99.51 27.69
N TYR A 700 -56.68 -98.63 28.59
CA TYR A 700 -56.84 -98.81 30.03
C TYR A 700 -58.30 -98.74 30.48
N ALA A 701 -59.12 -97.87 29.90
CA ALA A 701 -60.55 -97.78 30.21
C ALA A 701 -61.31 -99.07 29.86
N ARG A 702 -60.90 -99.79 28.80
CA ARG A 702 -61.49 -101.08 28.44
C ARG A 702 -61.15 -102.19 29.43
N ALA A 703 -59.96 -102.15 30.04
CA ALA A 703 -59.56 -103.10 31.08
C ALA A 703 -60.36 -102.91 32.39
N PHE A 704 -60.91 -101.72 32.63
CA PHE A 704 -61.84 -101.46 33.75
C PHE A 704 -63.27 -101.97 33.52
N SER A 705 -63.51 -102.79 32.49
CA SER A 705 -64.83 -103.32 32.13
C SER A 705 -65.94 -102.25 32.02
N MET A 706 -65.55 -101.04 31.61
CA MET A 706 -66.46 -99.90 31.53
C MET A 706 -67.35 -99.97 30.28
N ASP A 707 -68.52 -99.33 30.35
CA ASP A 707 -69.33 -98.98 29.16
C ASP A 707 -68.70 -97.85 28.30
N VAL A 708 -67.40 -97.60 28.46
CA VAL A 708 -66.60 -96.63 27.70
C VAL A 708 -65.71 -97.40 26.72
N SER A 709 -65.95 -97.21 25.41
CA SER A 709 -65.19 -97.84 24.34
C SER A 709 -64.00 -96.99 23.87
N ARG A 710 -64.07 -95.65 23.99
CA ARG A 710 -63.02 -94.73 23.56
C ARG A 710 -62.98 -93.46 24.43
N ILE A 711 -61.78 -93.03 24.77
CA ILE A 711 -61.47 -91.71 25.35
C ILE A 711 -60.66 -90.94 24.32
N GLU A 712 -61.08 -89.72 24.00
CA GLU A 712 -60.41 -88.86 23.02
C GLU A 712 -60.16 -87.47 23.61
N LEU A 713 -58.93 -87.00 23.46
CA LEU A 713 -58.53 -85.65 23.81
C LEU A 713 -58.53 -84.78 22.57
N VAL A 714 -59.46 -83.83 22.50
CA VAL A 714 -59.67 -82.99 21.32
C VAL A 714 -59.22 -81.57 21.61
N GLU A 715 -58.22 -81.08 20.86
CA GLU A 715 -57.90 -79.65 20.80
C GLU A 715 -58.94 -78.98 19.89
N GLU A 716 -59.74 -78.08 20.44
CA GLU A 716 -60.80 -77.43 19.68
C GLU A 716 -60.22 -76.29 18.82
N GLU A 717 -60.60 -76.26 17.54
CA GLU A 717 -60.01 -75.32 16.57
C GLU A 717 -60.36 -73.87 16.92
N GLY A 718 -59.34 -73.04 17.15
CA GLY A 718 -59.50 -71.62 17.45
C GLY A 718 -59.73 -71.29 18.92
N SER A 719 -60.06 -72.27 19.76
CA SER A 719 -60.01 -72.14 21.22
C SER A 719 -58.67 -72.67 21.75
N ASN A 720 -58.19 -72.11 22.86
CA ASN A 720 -56.93 -72.57 23.46
C ASN A 720 -57.18 -73.72 24.45
N ASP A 721 -58.07 -74.64 24.06
CA ASP A 721 -58.74 -75.56 24.96
C ASP A 721 -58.57 -77.00 24.49
N VAL A 722 -58.38 -77.94 25.42
CA VAL A 722 -58.37 -79.38 25.16
C VAL A 722 -59.48 -80.02 25.98
N ASN A 723 -60.41 -80.68 25.30
CA ASN A 723 -61.57 -81.32 25.91
C ASN A 723 -61.38 -82.84 25.99
N ILE A 724 -61.92 -83.46 27.04
CA ILE A 724 -61.94 -84.90 27.23
C ILE A 724 -63.31 -85.42 26.76
N ALA A 725 -63.34 -86.20 25.69
CA ALA A 725 -64.54 -86.82 25.15
C ALA A 725 -64.53 -88.34 25.42
N CYS A 726 -65.54 -88.83 26.12
CA CYS A 726 -65.72 -90.27 26.38
C CYS A 726 -66.85 -90.81 25.50
N TYR A 727 -66.63 -91.95 24.85
CA TYR A 727 -67.60 -92.60 23.98
C TYR A 727 -67.93 -93.98 24.54
N GLY A 728 -69.22 -94.29 24.63
CA GLY A 728 -69.71 -95.63 24.95
C GLY A 728 -70.38 -96.30 23.76
N ARG A 729 -71.07 -97.42 24.01
CA ARG A 729 -71.78 -98.18 22.96
C ARG A 729 -72.91 -97.38 22.28
N ARG A 730 -73.44 -96.34 22.94
CA ARG A 730 -74.58 -95.52 22.48
C ARG A 730 -74.17 -94.11 21.99
N GLY A 731 -72.87 -93.79 21.92
CA GLY A 731 -72.37 -92.47 21.52
C GLY A 731 -71.61 -91.77 22.64
N LEU A 732 -71.53 -90.43 22.56
CA LEU A 732 -70.82 -89.59 23.52
C LEU A 732 -71.47 -89.67 24.92
N ILE A 733 -70.65 -89.84 25.95
CA ILE A 733 -71.05 -89.87 27.36
C ILE A 733 -70.72 -88.52 27.97
N ASP A 734 -71.71 -87.90 28.61
CA ASP A 734 -71.46 -86.71 29.43
C ASP A 734 -70.77 -87.12 30.74
N LEU A 735 -69.54 -86.65 30.93
CA LEU A 735 -68.73 -86.89 32.12
C LEU A 735 -69.47 -86.50 33.42
N ALA A 736 -70.30 -85.46 33.40
CA ALA A 736 -71.04 -85.03 34.59
C ALA A 736 -72.04 -86.10 35.07
N SER A 737 -72.62 -86.86 34.13
CA SER A 737 -73.66 -87.87 34.36
C SER A 737 -73.15 -89.24 34.83
N MET A 738 -71.83 -89.45 34.82
CA MET A 738 -71.20 -90.71 35.22
C MET A 738 -71.20 -90.91 36.75
N SER A 739 -71.25 -92.18 37.17
CA SER A 739 -71.13 -92.56 38.57
C SER A 739 -69.74 -92.24 39.14
N GLY A 740 -69.63 -92.12 40.47
CA GLY A 740 -68.34 -91.85 41.13
C GLY A 740 -67.27 -92.88 40.76
N GLY A 741 -67.62 -94.16 40.73
CA GLY A 741 -66.66 -95.22 40.34
C GLY A 741 -66.23 -95.18 38.87
N GLU A 742 -67.10 -94.73 37.96
CA GLU A 742 -66.74 -94.54 36.55
C GLU A 742 -65.81 -93.34 36.34
N LYS A 743 -66.06 -92.24 37.07
CA LYS A 743 -65.21 -91.06 37.07
C LYS A 743 -63.79 -91.41 37.55
N VAL A 744 -63.70 -92.17 38.64
CA VAL A 744 -62.43 -92.69 39.18
C VAL A 744 -61.71 -93.54 38.14
N ALA A 745 -62.41 -94.47 37.46
CA ALA A 745 -61.80 -95.34 36.45
C ALA A 745 -61.29 -94.58 35.21
N ILE A 746 -62.05 -93.61 34.68
CA ILE A 746 -61.56 -92.74 33.57
C ILE A 746 -60.36 -91.91 34.02
N ALA A 747 -60.42 -91.35 35.22
CA ALA A 747 -59.34 -90.54 35.76
C ALA A 747 -58.05 -91.36 35.91
N LEU A 748 -58.15 -92.60 36.39
CA LEU A 748 -57.02 -93.53 36.45
C LEU A 748 -56.51 -93.90 35.05
N ALA A 749 -57.40 -94.23 34.10
CA ALA A 749 -57.02 -94.55 32.72
C ALA A 749 -56.27 -93.40 32.03
N LEU A 750 -56.73 -92.15 32.19
CA LEU A 750 -56.06 -90.96 31.67
C LEU A 750 -54.70 -90.73 32.34
N ARG A 751 -54.60 -90.94 33.66
CA ARG A 751 -53.31 -90.81 34.38
C ARG A 751 -52.31 -91.85 33.93
N PHE A 752 -52.72 -93.12 33.80
CA PHE A 752 -51.84 -94.16 33.27
C PHE A 752 -51.41 -93.87 31.83
N ALA A 753 -52.31 -93.33 31.01
CA ALA A 753 -51.98 -92.93 29.64
C ALA A 753 -50.99 -91.75 29.58
N ILE A 754 -51.16 -90.75 30.46
CA ILE A 754 -50.22 -89.65 30.61
C ILE A 754 -48.88 -90.17 31.13
N ALA A 755 -48.88 -91.01 32.17
CA ALA A 755 -47.69 -91.65 32.71
C ALA A 755 -46.95 -92.45 31.64
N TYR A 756 -47.68 -93.16 30.77
CA TYR A 756 -47.10 -93.90 29.64
C TYR A 756 -46.43 -92.97 28.61
N VAL A 757 -47.10 -91.90 28.19
CA VAL A 757 -46.51 -90.92 27.25
C VAL A 757 -45.34 -90.17 27.89
N MET A 758 -45.36 -89.99 29.21
CA MET A 758 -44.26 -89.48 30.02
C MET A 758 -43.17 -90.51 30.32
N GLY A 759 -43.45 -91.81 30.18
CA GLY A 759 -42.48 -92.90 30.39
C GLY A 759 -41.32 -92.83 29.39
N GLY A 760 -41.55 -92.24 28.21
CA GLY A 760 -40.48 -91.83 27.29
C GLY A 760 -39.50 -90.80 27.87
N TYR A 761 -39.86 -90.14 28.98
CA TYR A 761 -39.11 -89.12 29.71
C TYR A 761 -38.67 -89.56 31.13
N LYS A 762 -38.40 -90.86 31.34
CA LYS A 762 -37.74 -91.43 32.54
C LYS A 762 -38.64 -91.72 33.76
N LEU A 763 -39.96 -91.62 33.68
CA LEU A 763 -40.86 -92.00 34.78
C LEU A 763 -41.35 -93.44 34.62
N ASP A 764 -40.86 -94.34 35.47
CA ASP A 764 -41.31 -95.75 35.48
C ASP A 764 -41.93 -96.14 36.83
N PHE A 765 -42.41 -95.16 37.60
CA PHE A 765 -43.07 -95.42 38.87
C PHE A 765 -44.38 -94.66 39.03
N ILE A 766 -45.30 -95.22 39.81
CA ILE A 766 -46.53 -94.56 40.24
C ILE A 766 -46.81 -94.86 41.71
N ILE A 767 -47.31 -93.87 42.44
CA ILE A 767 -47.76 -93.98 43.83
C ILE A 767 -49.24 -93.62 43.86
N MET A 768 -50.06 -94.48 44.46
CA MET A 768 -51.51 -94.30 44.56
C MET A 768 -51.97 -94.42 46.01
N ASP A 769 -52.53 -93.34 46.54
CA ASP A 769 -53.09 -93.29 47.89
C ASP A 769 -54.60 -93.56 47.87
N GLU A 770 -54.98 -94.71 48.39
CA GLU A 770 -56.36 -95.20 48.51
C GLU A 770 -57.12 -95.22 47.16
N PRO A 771 -56.60 -95.88 46.11
CA PRO A 771 -57.19 -95.88 44.76
C PRO A 771 -58.54 -96.61 44.66
N THR A 772 -58.90 -97.41 45.67
CA THR A 772 -60.14 -98.21 45.71
C THR A 772 -61.33 -97.49 46.34
N VAL A 773 -61.13 -96.30 46.90
CA VAL A 773 -62.19 -95.55 47.58
C VAL A 773 -63.22 -95.08 46.53
N HIS A 774 -64.50 -95.37 46.78
CA HIS A 774 -65.64 -95.17 45.88
C HIS A 774 -65.81 -96.22 44.75
N LEU A 775 -65.02 -97.29 44.73
CA LEU A 775 -65.20 -98.40 43.80
C LEU A 775 -65.98 -99.56 44.42
N ASP A 776 -66.80 -100.20 43.57
CA ASP A 776 -67.45 -101.48 43.85
C ASP A 776 -66.46 -102.65 43.73
N GLU A 777 -66.90 -103.84 44.13
CA GLU A 777 -66.08 -105.06 44.18
C GLU A 777 -65.56 -105.50 42.80
N GLU A 778 -66.37 -105.32 41.75
CA GLU A 778 -65.99 -105.62 40.37
C GLU A 778 -64.84 -104.71 39.91
N ARG A 779 -64.97 -103.39 40.10
CA ARG A 779 -63.94 -102.41 39.69
C ARG A 779 -62.68 -102.48 40.55
N ARG A 780 -62.81 -102.82 41.84
CA ARG A 780 -61.66 -103.11 42.71
C ARG A 780 -60.83 -104.27 42.15
N SER A 781 -61.49 -105.33 41.69
CA SER A 781 -60.83 -106.47 41.05
C SER A 781 -60.16 -106.07 39.73
N SER A 782 -60.83 -105.26 38.90
CA SER A 782 -60.25 -104.74 37.66
C SER A 782 -59.04 -103.83 37.89
N ILE A 783 -58.97 -103.09 39.01
CA ILE A 783 -57.77 -102.33 39.39
C ILE A 783 -56.59 -103.27 39.59
N VAL A 784 -56.78 -104.37 40.34
CA VAL A 784 -55.72 -105.36 40.60
C VAL A 784 -55.23 -105.99 39.29
N GLU A 785 -56.15 -106.37 38.41
CA GLU A 785 -55.81 -106.89 37.07
C GLU A 785 -55.02 -105.88 36.24
N LEU A 786 -55.43 -104.61 36.22
CA LEU A 786 -54.73 -103.56 35.48
C LEU A 786 -53.35 -103.28 36.06
N ILE A 787 -53.19 -103.28 37.38
CA ILE A 787 -51.88 -103.15 38.05
C ILE A 787 -50.97 -104.31 37.63
N GLY A 788 -51.50 -105.55 37.61
CA GLY A 788 -50.78 -106.71 37.11
C GLY A 788 -50.33 -106.55 35.66
N LEU A 789 -51.24 -106.11 34.78
CA LEU A 789 -50.92 -105.83 33.36
C LEU A 789 -49.84 -104.75 33.20
N LEU A 790 -49.90 -103.69 34.01
CA LEU A 790 -48.91 -102.61 33.99
C LEU A 790 -47.53 -103.06 34.47
N ALA A 791 -47.51 -103.93 35.49
CA ALA A 791 -46.30 -104.53 36.06
C ALA A 791 -45.64 -105.54 35.09
N GLU A 792 -46.43 -106.44 34.49
CA GLU A 792 -45.92 -107.43 33.52
C GLU A 792 -45.48 -106.80 32.19
N GLY A 793 -46.20 -105.77 31.72
CA GLY A 793 -45.99 -105.13 30.42
C GLY A 793 -44.72 -104.28 30.29
N SER A 794 -43.84 -104.26 31.30
CA SER A 794 -42.60 -103.45 31.32
C SER A 794 -42.82 -101.92 31.20
N THR A 795 -44.04 -101.43 31.43
CA THR A 795 -44.38 -100.00 31.27
C THR A 795 -44.21 -99.17 32.54
N LEU A 796 -44.45 -99.75 33.71
CA LEU A 796 -44.13 -99.17 35.01
C LEU A 796 -43.35 -100.23 35.79
N ARG A 797 -42.13 -99.91 36.20
CA ARG A 797 -41.27 -100.80 36.96
C ARG A 797 -41.56 -100.80 38.45
N GLN A 798 -42.20 -99.75 38.97
CA GLN A 798 -42.46 -99.63 40.40
C GLN A 798 -43.85 -99.06 40.65
N ILE A 799 -44.73 -99.83 41.28
CA ILE A 799 -46.09 -99.41 41.62
C ILE A 799 -46.23 -99.45 43.13
N ILE A 800 -46.50 -98.31 43.76
CA ILE A 800 -46.71 -98.22 45.22
C ILE A 800 -48.18 -97.90 45.48
N ILE A 801 -48.88 -98.81 46.14
CA ILE A 801 -50.31 -98.66 46.45
C ILE A 801 -50.48 -98.56 47.95
N ILE A 802 -51.26 -97.59 48.39
CA ILE A 802 -51.67 -97.45 49.78
C ILE A 802 -53.15 -97.75 49.87
N THR A 803 -53.54 -98.67 50.73
CA THR A 803 -54.95 -99.04 50.89
C THR A 803 -55.27 -99.46 52.32
N HIS A 804 -56.55 -99.36 52.71
CA HIS A 804 -57.08 -99.98 53.92
C HIS A 804 -57.76 -101.34 53.64
N ASP A 805 -58.03 -101.66 52.37
CA ASP A 805 -58.65 -102.91 51.93
C ASP A 805 -57.58 -104.00 51.78
N SER A 806 -57.24 -104.73 52.85
CA SER A 806 -56.21 -105.78 52.78
C SER A 806 -56.66 -107.00 51.96
N GLU A 807 -57.95 -107.33 52.01
CA GLU A 807 -58.55 -108.51 51.35
C GLU A 807 -58.32 -108.54 49.83
N ILE A 808 -58.24 -107.38 49.18
CA ILE A 808 -58.10 -107.26 47.71
C ILE A 808 -56.68 -107.63 47.23
N PHE A 809 -55.67 -107.46 48.09
CA PHE A 809 -54.26 -107.61 47.74
C PHE A 809 -53.58 -108.78 48.46
N GLU A 810 -54.27 -109.46 49.38
CA GLU A 810 -53.75 -110.65 50.07
C GLU A 810 -53.53 -111.83 49.10
N ASP A 811 -54.42 -112.00 48.11
CA ASP A 811 -54.33 -113.05 47.08
C ASP A 811 -53.69 -112.57 45.76
N ALA A 812 -53.29 -111.29 45.68
CA ALA A 812 -52.71 -110.70 44.48
C ALA A 812 -51.19 -111.00 44.37
N ASP A 813 -50.67 -111.02 43.13
CA ASP A 813 -49.23 -111.14 42.86
C ASP A 813 -48.51 -109.82 43.15
N VAL A 814 -48.35 -109.52 44.44
CA VAL A 814 -47.60 -108.34 44.95
C VAL A 814 -46.21 -108.76 45.42
N ASP A 815 -45.21 -107.95 45.10
CA ASP A 815 -43.79 -108.20 45.42
C ASP A 815 -43.44 -107.86 46.87
N HIS A 816 -44.02 -106.78 47.39
CA HIS A 816 -43.80 -106.33 48.77
C HIS A 816 -45.12 -105.90 49.43
N LEU A 817 -45.42 -106.44 50.61
CA LEU A 817 -46.61 -106.06 51.39
C LEU A 817 -46.20 -105.55 52.77
N TYR A 818 -46.36 -104.26 53.02
CA TYR A 818 -46.08 -103.64 54.31
C TYR A 818 -47.35 -103.36 55.10
N LYS A 819 -47.42 -103.89 56.32
CA LYS A 819 -48.52 -103.65 57.26
C LYS A 819 -48.16 -102.53 58.24
N PHE A 820 -49.05 -101.55 58.35
CA PHE A 820 -48.92 -100.37 59.20
C PHE A 820 -49.90 -100.43 60.36
N GLU A 821 -49.37 -100.44 61.58
CA GLU A 821 -50.15 -100.46 62.81
C GLU A 821 -49.80 -99.25 63.68
N MET A 822 -50.82 -98.56 64.21
CA MET A 822 -50.62 -97.48 65.18
C MET A 822 -50.53 -98.08 66.59
N THR A 823 -49.45 -97.76 67.30
CA THR A 823 -49.22 -98.16 68.69
C THR A 823 -48.97 -96.93 69.57
N ASP A 824 -48.90 -97.11 70.90
CA ASP A 824 -48.54 -96.03 71.83
C ASP A 824 -47.13 -95.45 71.56
N GLN A 825 -46.26 -96.21 70.91
CA GLN A 825 -44.91 -95.78 70.52
C GLN A 825 -44.85 -95.13 69.14
N GLY A 826 -45.99 -94.97 68.46
CA GLY A 826 -46.12 -94.46 67.09
C GLY A 826 -46.44 -95.56 66.08
N THR A 827 -46.24 -95.26 64.79
CA THR A 827 -46.42 -96.21 63.69
C THR A 827 -45.37 -97.31 63.74
N VAL A 828 -45.82 -98.56 63.72
CA VAL A 828 -44.98 -99.75 63.52
C VAL A 828 -45.26 -100.30 62.13
N VAL A 829 -44.21 -100.60 61.38
CA VAL A 829 -44.29 -101.15 60.02
C VAL A 829 -43.64 -102.53 60.02
N SER A 830 -44.36 -103.54 59.52
CA SER A 830 -43.87 -104.91 59.34
C SER A 830 -44.10 -105.37 57.91
N GLU A 831 -43.08 -105.94 57.27
CA GLU A 831 -43.22 -106.60 55.97
C GLU A 831 -43.87 -107.98 56.17
N VAL A 832 -44.92 -108.26 55.42
CA VAL A 832 -45.77 -109.46 55.53
C VAL A 832 -45.51 -110.44 54.40
N LYS A 833 -45.19 -109.92 53.21
CA LYS A 833 -44.84 -110.67 52.00
C LYS A 833 -43.67 -109.96 51.33
#